data_AF-A0A662JJ53-F1
#
_entry.id   AF-A0A662JJ53-F1
#
_cell.length_a   1.000
_cell.length_b   1.000
_cell.length_c   1.000
_cell.angle_alpha   90.00
_cell.angle_beta   90.00
_cell.angle_gamma   90.00
#
_symmetry.space_group_name_H-M   'P 1'
#
loop_
_entity.id
_entity.type
_entity.pdbx_description
1 polymer ?
#
loop_
_entity_poly.entity_id
_entity_poly.type
_entity_poly.pdbx_seq_one_letter_code
_entity_poly.pdbx_strand_id
1 'polypeptide(L)'
;MENITVPAGGNATIRFRVVINRWCQHGDVVENQGSAFYFKSECTPLLEVLSDDPSTPELDDPTRVTIETFVQVTLGVEGAPEDMIVASIDGVNYTLPVTLSWVVGSEHVVKAYNATGVFERLLFSCFKGLVNSTNTTITIKALRSGLITLSYYRQFYLNVSSPYSSTYGSGWYNEGSQAYFGVADSVVLLADGCRAECRGFYIDGSYERGCEGYVIMDSPHNVSFCWVKQFYLAVSSPYGAVYGSGWYDEGSRAEFYVLDDLVEIDEGSRAICVGFYLDGSYRAGSSGVVVMDSPHLASFRWVKQFFLNVSSPYGTTYGSGWYDEGSQAEFRVEPQLLYLGDRARCVCIGYELDGCSFNGSKGLIYMDSPHNVSFCWVKQFYVEARLQCEEAGFVEGSGWYDEGSRAYLEASLKPGYELTSWLVDGSLGPRSRSLNLTVLRPTTAIALLSYRVSVGISSPVDLEVGLLVNGSPTTTLSRESTVELTFNCSEVVSIGVDDAVAVAPGSKCIADVSEVTVSGPTSLTFNYTLYHVVSASSSYGSVRGAGLYPNGSLATIAVEPTTVEVEEGVVMEFTGWTGDLTSKDPVVEVVVDRPINLTAMWSKRLSLTIALEGVERASISLDGEQAPIDGLLEVYVEPNRSLTLSVRSTTLWTPRGIYVFKLWGGVNETSSTVTVSLSKPLEVKLIYAKIDYATLYSLMAIPAFMLFPLPVLGLMRRPVVSDSRALPELLRRRVGRIVISRATYMAAREAFKAIDGAVEAGVVKVVDVDEALAKSVARGLGLSYEEASALVLASRLHASAAFMKSRVPEGVQRALGVRVIGLGM
;
A
#
# COMPACT_ATOMS: atom_id res chain seq x y z
N MET A 1 -123.29 134.45 33.62
CA MET A 1 -124.07 134.97 34.76
C MET A 1 -125.43 135.34 34.23
N GLU A 2 -126.48 134.66 34.70
CA GLU A 2 -127.86 135.11 34.52
C GLU A 2 -128.33 135.67 35.87
N ASN A 3 -129.04 136.79 35.87
CA ASN A 3 -129.65 137.31 37.09
C ASN A 3 -130.89 136.47 37.41
N ILE A 4 -130.71 135.41 38.20
CA ILE A 4 -131.80 134.53 38.63
C ILE A 4 -132.52 135.17 39.83
N THR A 5 -133.76 135.61 39.61
CA THR A 5 -134.63 136.08 40.70
C THR A 5 -135.18 134.90 41.49
N VAL A 6 -134.64 134.63 42.67
CA VAL A 6 -135.11 133.55 43.55
C VAL A 6 -136.20 134.08 44.50
N PRO A 7 -137.45 133.60 44.42
CA PRO A 7 -138.50 133.99 45.37
C PRO A 7 -138.18 133.46 46.78
N ALA A 8 -138.69 134.14 47.81
CA ALA A 8 -138.41 133.80 49.20
C ALA A 8 -138.80 132.35 49.54
N GLY A 9 -137.84 131.58 50.06
CA GLY A 9 -138.00 130.14 50.35
C GLY A 9 -137.71 129.20 49.17
N GLY A 10 -137.44 129.73 47.97
CA GLY A 10 -136.99 128.95 46.82
C GLY A 10 -135.49 128.67 46.84
N ASN A 11 -135.05 127.77 45.96
CA ASN A 11 -133.65 127.47 45.68
C ASN A 11 -133.30 127.81 44.22
N ALA A 12 -132.00 128.03 43.95
CA ALA A 12 -131.47 128.11 42.61
C ALA A 12 -130.13 127.37 42.54
N THR A 13 -129.92 126.61 41.47
CA THR A 13 -128.67 125.86 41.26
C THR A 13 -127.91 126.47 40.09
N ILE A 14 -126.75 127.07 40.37
CA ILE A 14 -125.83 127.52 39.32
C ILE A 14 -124.93 126.35 38.95
N ARG A 15 -124.95 125.92 37.69
CA ARG A 15 -124.00 124.94 37.15
C ARG A 15 -123.06 125.62 36.16
N PHE A 16 -121.77 125.41 36.33
CA PHE A 16 -120.74 125.81 35.38
C PHE A 16 -119.86 124.59 35.04
N ARG A 17 -119.33 124.55 33.81
CA ARG A 17 -118.36 123.55 33.37
C ARG A 17 -117.02 124.25 33.16
N VAL A 18 -115.99 123.83 33.89
CA VAL A 18 -114.60 124.21 33.62
C VAL A 18 -114.00 123.16 32.69
N VAL A 19 -113.26 123.59 31.68
CA VAL A 19 -112.48 122.72 30.78
C VAL A 19 -111.06 123.28 30.69
N ILE A 20 -110.07 122.48 31.04
CA ILE A 20 -108.66 122.89 31.05
C ILE A 20 -108.02 122.44 29.74
N ASN A 21 -107.72 123.40 28.88
CA ASN A 21 -107.11 123.19 27.56
C ASN A 21 -105.59 123.47 27.57
N ARG A 22 -104.87 122.99 28.60
CA ARG A 22 -103.39 123.03 28.63
C ARG A 22 -102.81 121.62 28.64
N TRP A 23 -101.62 121.45 28.08
CA TRP A 23 -100.83 120.23 28.27
C TRP A 23 -100.33 120.17 29.71
N CYS A 24 -100.66 119.10 30.43
CA CYS A 24 -100.15 118.86 31.77
C CYS A 24 -98.87 117.99 31.72
N GLN A 25 -97.93 118.26 32.61
CA GLN A 25 -96.75 117.43 32.84
C GLN A 25 -96.96 116.47 34.02
N HIS A 26 -96.08 115.48 34.17
CA HIS A 26 -96.14 114.61 35.35
C HIS A 26 -95.94 115.42 36.62
N GLY A 27 -96.81 115.25 37.61
CA GLY A 27 -96.81 116.02 38.85
C GLY A 27 -97.54 117.36 38.78
N ASP A 28 -98.12 117.73 37.63
CA ASP A 28 -99.09 118.83 37.59
C ASP A 28 -100.33 118.48 38.41
N VAL A 29 -100.81 119.47 39.17
CA VAL A 29 -102.03 119.39 39.99
C VAL A 29 -103.11 120.31 39.42
N VAL A 30 -104.34 119.83 39.39
CA VAL A 30 -105.54 120.52 38.90
C VAL A 30 -106.55 120.69 40.03
N GLU A 31 -107.03 121.92 40.24
CA GLU A 31 -107.96 122.30 41.32
C GLU A 31 -109.07 123.25 40.82
N ASN A 32 -110.26 123.25 41.45
CA ASN A 32 -111.39 124.15 41.09
C ASN A 32 -112.18 124.68 42.31
N GLN A 33 -112.44 126.00 42.35
CA GLN A 33 -113.27 126.67 43.37
C GLN A 33 -114.13 127.79 42.75
N GLY A 34 -115.21 128.21 43.42
CA GLY A 34 -116.08 129.32 43.00
C GLY A 34 -116.94 129.91 44.12
N SER A 35 -117.49 131.12 43.92
CA SER A 35 -118.39 131.79 44.88
C SER A 35 -119.57 132.49 44.20
N ALA A 36 -120.62 132.78 44.97
CA ALA A 36 -121.86 133.41 44.48
C ALA A 36 -122.41 134.49 45.44
N PHE A 37 -123.07 135.49 44.86
CA PHE A 37 -123.63 136.66 45.54
C PHE A 37 -125.09 136.88 45.13
N TYR A 38 -125.94 137.42 46.02
CA TYR A 38 -127.33 137.76 45.70
C TYR A 38 -127.76 139.12 46.29
N PHE A 39 -128.79 139.73 45.69
CA PHE A 39 -129.30 141.06 46.02
C PHE A 39 -130.81 141.00 46.32
N LYS A 40 -131.28 141.72 47.34
CA LYS A 40 -132.68 141.65 47.81
C LYS A 40 -133.56 142.84 47.38
N SER A 41 -132.95 144.01 47.15
CA SER A 41 -133.48 145.17 46.41
C SER A 41 -132.33 146.17 46.15
N GLU A 42 -132.50 147.12 45.22
CA GLU A 42 -131.41 147.79 44.47
C GLU A 42 -130.31 148.55 45.24
N CYS A 43 -130.30 148.67 46.58
CA CYS A 43 -129.32 149.48 47.30
C CYS A 43 -128.78 148.89 48.63
N THR A 44 -128.78 147.57 48.85
CA THR A 44 -127.92 146.95 49.90
C THR A 44 -127.73 145.43 49.71
N PRO A 45 -126.48 144.90 49.69
CA PRO A 45 -126.21 143.46 49.61
C PRO A 45 -126.32 142.76 50.98
N LEU A 46 -126.69 141.48 50.98
CA LEU A 46 -126.82 140.64 52.19
C LEU A 46 -126.21 139.25 51.95
N LEU A 47 -124.93 139.11 52.32
CA LEU A 47 -124.07 137.90 52.33
C LEU A 47 -123.61 137.30 50.98
N GLU A 48 -122.32 136.92 50.96
CA GLU A 48 -121.71 135.98 50.02
C GLU A 48 -122.00 134.54 50.48
N VAL A 49 -122.10 133.60 49.53
CA VAL A 49 -122.13 132.17 49.80
C VAL A 49 -121.00 131.52 49.00
N LEU A 50 -119.99 131.01 49.72
CA LEU A 50 -118.95 130.15 49.15
C LEU A 50 -119.58 128.80 48.76
N SER A 51 -119.11 128.17 47.68
CA SER A 51 -119.68 126.89 47.24
C SER A 51 -119.33 125.70 48.14
N ASP A 52 -118.40 125.89 49.08
CA ASP A 52 -117.84 124.86 49.97
C ASP A 52 -117.28 125.50 51.26
N ASP A 53 -117.24 124.73 52.36
CA ASP A 53 -116.67 125.12 53.65
C ASP A 53 -115.26 124.50 53.80
N PRO A 54 -114.18 125.30 53.71
CA PRO A 54 -112.81 124.78 53.75
C PRO A 54 -112.40 124.19 55.11
N SER A 55 -113.28 124.16 56.11
CA SER A 55 -113.05 123.51 57.40
C SER A 55 -113.57 122.07 57.50
N THR A 56 -114.30 121.55 56.49
CA THR A 56 -114.82 120.17 56.48
C THR A 56 -114.68 119.46 55.12
N PRO A 57 -113.49 118.94 54.76
CA PRO A 57 -113.32 118.14 53.56
C PRO A 57 -113.87 116.71 53.73
N GLU A 58 -114.76 116.27 52.83
CA GLU A 58 -115.18 114.87 52.71
C GLU A 58 -114.20 114.04 51.85
N LEU A 59 -114.22 112.72 52.05
CA LEU A 59 -113.43 111.79 51.25
C LEU A 59 -114.05 111.67 49.84
N ASP A 60 -113.20 111.71 48.80
CA ASP A 60 -113.58 111.72 47.37
C ASP A 60 -114.24 113.02 46.84
N ASP A 61 -113.96 114.18 47.46
CA ASP A 61 -114.21 115.48 46.84
C ASP A 61 -113.27 115.74 45.63
N PRO A 62 -113.78 115.96 44.40
CA PRO A 62 -112.97 116.05 43.17
C PRO A 62 -112.23 117.39 42.99
N THR A 63 -111.96 118.14 44.06
CA THR A 63 -111.30 119.45 44.02
C THR A 63 -109.79 119.41 43.78
N ARG A 64 -109.15 118.23 43.76
CA ARG A 64 -107.69 118.11 43.53
C ARG A 64 -107.27 116.79 42.86
N VAL A 65 -106.63 116.86 41.69
CA VAL A 65 -106.08 115.67 40.97
C VAL A 65 -104.65 115.91 40.48
N THR A 66 -103.77 114.92 40.65
CA THR A 66 -102.37 114.92 40.15
C THR A 66 -102.25 114.04 38.89
N ILE A 67 -101.50 114.49 37.88
CA ILE A 67 -101.32 113.76 36.62
C ILE A 67 -100.10 112.81 36.68
N GLU A 68 -100.34 111.51 36.45
CA GLU A 68 -99.31 110.49 36.24
C GLU A 68 -99.11 110.18 34.75
N THR A 69 -97.85 110.06 34.32
CA THR A 69 -97.50 109.62 32.97
C THR A 69 -96.47 108.48 33.04
N PHE A 70 -96.46 107.63 32.02
CA PHE A 70 -95.68 106.40 32.00
C PHE A 70 -94.72 106.35 30.80
N VAL A 71 -93.58 105.70 30.99
CA VAL A 71 -92.63 105.33 29.94
C VAL A 71 -92.56 103.82 29.80
N GLN A 72 -92.31 103.36 28.57
CA GLN A 72 -92.15 101.93 28.26
C GLN A 72 -90.67 101.59 28.24
N VAL A 73 -90.22 100.74 29.18
CA VAL A 73 -88.86 100.22 29.19
C VAL A 73 -88.91 98.73 28.85
N THR A 74 -88.28 98.38 27.73
CA THR A 74 -88.06 96.98 27.35
C THR A 74 -86.72 96.53 27.91
N LEU A 75 -86.71 95.38 28.58
CA LEU A 75 -85.51 94.64 28.91
C LEU A 75 -85.35 93.52 27.90
N GLY A 76 -84.36 93.65 27.01
CA GLY A 76 -83.98 92.64 26.03
C GLY A 76 -82.78 91.80 26.49
N VAL A 77 -82.44 90.77 25.73
CA VAL A 77 -81.29 89.90 25.96
C VAL A 77 -80.47 89.75 24.67
N GLU A 78 -79.15 89.64 24.80
CA GLU A 78 -78.27 89.25 23.69
C GLU A 78 -77.15 88.31 24.20
N GLY A 79 -76.63 87.43 23.34
CA GLY A 79 -75.62 86.44 23.74
C GLY A 79 -76.15 85.30 24.64
N ALA A 80 -77.47 85.18 24.72
CA ALA A 80 -78.22 84.09 25.34
C ALA A 80 -79.53 83.87 24.56
N PRO A 81 -80.13 82.66 24.59
CA PRO A 81 -81.45 82.44 24.04
C PRO A 81 -82.50 83.32 24.72
N GLU A 82 -83.44 83.84 23.93
CA GLU A 82 -84.69 84.40 24.46
C GLU A 82 -85.42 83.32 25.30
N ASP A 83 -86.19 83.76 26.29
CA ASP A 83 -86.88 82.92 27.28
C ASP A 83 -86.01 82.11 28.27
N MET A 84 -84.68 82.08 28.11
CA MET A 84 -83.76 81.37 29.02
C MET A 84 -83.19 82.25 30.16
N ILE A 85 -83.23 83.57 30.03
CA ILE A 85 -82.72 84.51 31.03
C ILE A 85 -83.84 85.06 31.91
N VAL A 86 -83.60 85.01 33.23
CA VAL A 86 -84.41 85.69 34.24
C VAL A 86 -83.63 86.90 34.77
N ALA A 87 -84.29 88.05 34.87
CA ALA A 87 -83.79 89.23 35.58
C ALA A 87 -84.78 89.63 36.69
N SER A 88 -84.26 90.11 37.81
CA SER A 88 -85.10 90.70 38.87
C SER A 88 -85.28 92.19 38.62
N ILE A 89 -86.53 92.65 38.56
CA ILE A 89 -86.90 94.07 38.57
C ILE A 89 -87.67 94.32 39.87
N ASP A 90 -87.14 95.20 40.72
CA ASP A 90 -87.68 95.56 42.04
C ASP A 90 -87.99 94.36 42.95
N GLY A 91 -87.17 93.30 42.84
CA GLY A 91 -87.33 92.06 43.61
C GLY A 91 -88.26 91.02 42.98
N VAL A 92 -88.95 91.34 41.88
CA VAL A 92 -89.79 90.40 41.12
C VAL A 92 -89.01 89.86 39.92
N ASN A 93 -89.01 88.53 39.73
CA ASN A 93 -88.32 87.88 38.63
C ASN A 93 -89.16 87.88 37.35
N TYR A 94 -88.57 88.32 36.24
CA TYR A 94 -89.15 88.31 34.91
C TYR A 94 -88.24 87.55 33.94
N THR A 95 -88.84 86.73 33.08
CA THR A 95 -88.16 86.13 31.93
C THR A 95 -88.00 87.20 30.83
N LEU A 96 -86.86 87.19 30.13
CA LEU A 96 -86.54 88.18 29.09
C LEU A 96 -86.74 87.60 27.67
N PRO A 97 -87.23 88.41 26.70
CA PRO A 97 -87.48 89.85 26.80
C PRO A 97 -88.82 90.22 27.48
N VAL A 98 -88.83 91.34 28.23
CA VAL A 98 -90.06 91.88 28.87
C VAL A 98 -90.17 93.39 28.65
N THR A 99 -91.39 93.91 28.44
CA THR A 99 -91.66 95.36 28.41
C THR A 99 -92.51 95.76 29.59
N LEU A 100 -92.06 96.76 30.34
CA LEU A 100 -92.70 97.25 31.56
C LEU A 100 -93.06 98.73 31.42
N SER A 101 -94.21 99.10 31.99
CA SER A 101 -94.68 100.49 32.10
C SER A 101 -94.26 101.07 33.44
N TRP A 102 -93.37 102.07 33.43
CA TRP A 102 -92.84 102.72 34.63
C TRP A 102 -93.31 104.18 34.71
N VAL A 103 -93.64 104.67 35.91
CA VAL A 103 -94.06 106.07 36.12
C VAL A 103 -92.88 107.02 35.82
N VAL A 104 -93.12 108.14 35.15
CA VAL A 104 -92.03 109.06 34.79
C VAL A 104 -91.29 109.56 36.03
N GLY A 105 -89.98 109.30 36.08
CA GLY A 105 -89.12 109.75 37.18
C GLY A 105 -89.07 108.83 38.41
N SER A 106 -89.78 107.70 38.43
CA SER A 106 -89.54 106.64 39.43
C SER A 106 -88.15 106.01 39.26
N GLU A 107 -87.65 105.35 40.31
CA GLU A 107 -86.39 104.61 40.28
C GLU A 107 -86.66 103.11 40.43
N HIS A 108 -86.08 102.32 39.53
CA HIS A 108 -86.24 100.87 39.47
C HIS A 108 -84.87 100.18 39.58
N VAL A 109 -84.81 99.07 40.33
CA VAL A 109 -83.59 98.27 40.51
C VAL A 109 -83.67 97.03 39.64
N VAL A 110 -82.79 96.93 38.66
CA VAL A 110 -82.67 95.78 37.75
C VAL A 110 -81.43 94.98 38.12
N LYS A 111 -81.62 93.68 38.38
CA LYS A 111 -80.55 92.73 38.71
C LYS A 111 -80.52 91.58 37.71
N ALA A 112 -79.36 91.42 37.07
CA ALA A 112 -79.04 90.30 36.20
C ALA A 112 -78.54 89.09 37.02
N TYR A 113 -78.83 87.89 36.55
CA TYR A 113 -78.35 86.64 37.13
C TYR A 113 -77.58 85.83 36.08
N ASN A 114 -76.52 85.16 36.50
CA ASN A 114 -75.91 84.11 35.68
C ASN A 114 -76.80 82.87 35.68
N ALA A 115 -76.95 82.21 34.53
CA ALA A 115 -77.60 80.91 34.46
C ALA A 115 -76.52 79.82 34.33
N THR A 116 -76.51 78.84 35.23
CA THR A 116 -75.51 77.77 35.23
C THR A 116 -76.20 76.42 35.08
N GLY A 117 -76.01 75.77 33.94
CA GLY A 117 -76.34 74.36 33.71
C GLY A 117 -75.14 73.45 34.00
N VAL A 118 -75.31 72.15 33.73
CA VAL A 118 -74.28 71.13 34.03
C VAL A 118 -73.07 71.25 33.10
N PHE A 119 -73.30 71.47 31.81
CA PHE A 119 -72.25 71.56 30.78
C PHE A 119 -72.34 72.83 29.90
N GLU A 120 -73.34 73.69 30.16
CA GLU A 120 -73.56 74.98 29.51
C GLU A 120 -73.81 76.04 30.59
N ARG A 121 -73.31 77.26 30.41
CA ARG A 121 -73.60 78.41 31.28
C ARG A 121 -73.65 79.73 30.52
N LEU A 122 -74.43 80.66 31.06
CA LEU A 122 -74.60 82.03 30.56
C LEU A 122 -74.07 82.99 31.65
N LEU A 123 -72.97 83.67 31.34
CA LEU A 123 -72.32 84.64 32.23
C LEU A 123 -72.71 86.06 31.84
N PHE A 124 -73.32 86.82 32.76
CA PHE A 124 -73.65 88.22 32.50
C PHE A 124 -72.39 89.04 32.21
N SER A 125 -72.43 89.82 31.12
CA SER A 125 -71.33 90.67 30.66
C SER A 125 -71.61 92.14 31.01
N CYS A 126 -72.72 92.69 30.54
CA CYS A 126 -73.12 94.08 30.79
C CYS A 126 -74.58 94.36 30.45
N PHE A 127 -75.11 95.43 31.04
CA PHE A 127 -76.27 96.15 30.53
C PHE A 127 -75.82 97.11 29.43
N LYS A 128 -76.62 97.25 28.38
CA LYS A 128 -76.44 98.21 27.28
C LYS A 128 -77.75 98.98 27.00
N GLY A 129 -77.65 100.17 26.42
CA GLY A 129 -78.80 100.94 25.92
C GLY A 129 -79.10 102.16 26.78
N LEU A 130 -80.27 102.19 27.44
CA LEU A 130 -80.64 103.30 28.34
C LEU A 130 -79.63 103.50 29.50
N VAL A 131 -79.00 102.41 29.95
CA VAL A 131 -77.87 102.40 30.90
C VAL A 131 -76.82 101.42 30.36
N ASN A 132 -75.55 101.85 30.37
CA ASN A 132 -74.41 100.98 30.08
C ASN A 132 -73.67 100.69 31.39
N SER A 133 -73.56 99.42 31.80
CA SER A 133 -72.89 99.04 33.05
C SER A 133 -72.48 97.57 33.07
N THR A 134 -71.30 97.26 33.62
CA THR A 134 -70.85 95.87 33.88
C THR A 134 -71.29 95.34 35.24
N ASN A 135 -71.91 96.17 36.09
CA ASN A 135 -72.44 95.71 37.38
C ASN A 135 -73.64 94.78 37.14
N THR A 136 -73.73 93.67 37.87
CA THR A 136 -74.87 92.74 37.85
C THR A 136 -76.16 93.33 38.45
N THR A 137 -76.11 94.54 39.01
CA THR A 137 -77.28 95.28 39.48
C THR A 137 -77.11 96.76 39.13
N ILE A 138 -78.17 97.36 38.58
CA ILE A 138 -78.26 98.79 38.26
C ILE A 138 -79.53 99.38 38.87
N THR A 139 -79.47 100.66 39.22
CA THR A 139 -80.66 101.47 39.48
C THR A 139 -80.85 102.39 38.28
N ILE A 140 -82.05 102.42 37.71
CA ILE A 140 -82.40 103.29 36.59
C ILE A 140 -83.58 104.18 36.95
N LYS A 141 -83.49 105.47 36.60
CA LYS A 141 -84.58 106.43 36.72
C LYS A 141 -85.39 106.47 35.43
N ALA A 142 -86.70 106.26 35.51
CA ALA A 142 -87.62 106.11 34.39
C ALA A 142 -87.93 107.45 33.69
N LEU A 143 -86.92 108.07 33.07
CA LEU A 143 -87.05 109.41 32.47
C LEU A 143 -87.51 109.40 31.01
N ARG A 144 -87.36 108.29 30.29
CA ARG A 144 -87.76 108.11 28.89
C ARG A 144 -87.95 106.64 28.55
N SER A 145 -88.80 106.36 27.56
CA SER A 145 -88.95 105.01 26.99
C SER A 145 -87.67 104.56 26.28
N GLY A 146 -87.42 103.25 26.21
CA GLY A 146 -86.29 102.67 25.47
C GLY A 146 -85.91 101.25 25.88
N LEU A 147 -84.79 100.77 25.34
CA LEU A 147 -84.28 99.42 25.53
C LEU A 147 -83.13 99.39 26.54
N ILE A 148 -83.16 98.41 27.45
CA ILE A 148 -82.00 97.93 28.21
C ILE A 148 -81.73 96.51 27.72
N THR A 149 -80.59 96.26 27.08
CA THR A 149 -80.19 94.90 26.70
C THR A 149 -79.27 94.32 27.76
N LEU A 150 -79.55 93.11 28.24
CA LEU A 150 -78.62 92.33 29.05
C LEU A 150 -77.77 91.46 28.11
N SER A 151 -76.48 91.77 28.02
CA SER A 151 -75.50 91.00 27.25
C SER A 151 -74.94 89.86 28.10
N TYR A 152 -74.89 88.65 27.53
CA TYR A 152 -74.30 87.47 28.13
C TYR A 152 -73.15 86.91 27.27
N TYR A 153 -72.22 86.21 27.92
CA TYR A 153 -71.33 85.26 27.28
C TYR A 153 -71.88 83.85 27.49
N ARG A 154 -72.20 83.17 26.39
CA ARG A 154 -72.49 81.73 26.38
C ARG A 154 -71.18 80.95 26.46
N GLN A 155 -71.14 79.97 27.35
CA GLN A 155 -69.97 79.14 27.58
C GLN A 155 -70.34 77.67 27.70
N PHE A 156 -69.50 76.81 27.12
CA PHE A 156 -69.60 75.36 27.20
C PHE A 156 -68.45 74.77 27.99
N TYR A 157 -68.68 73.62 28.63
CA TYR A 157 -67.66 72.90 29.36
C TYR A 157 -66.97 71.86 28.46
N LEU A 158 -65.64 71.89 28.43
CA LEU A 158 -64.81 70.84 27.89
C LEU A 158 -64.36 69.92 29.04
N ASN A 159 -64.67 68.64 28.93
CA ASN A 159 -64.19 67.62 29.87
C ASN A 159 -63.10 66.76 29.19
N VAL A 160 -61.86 66.80 29.71
CA VAL A 160 -60.73 66.03 29.18
C VAL A 160 -60.32 64.98 30.21
N SER A 161 -60.25 63.72 29.78
CA SER A 161 -59.98 62.56 30.64
C SER A 161 -58.92 61.63 30.05
N SER A 162 -58.11 61.01 30.92
CA SER A 162 -57.06 60.06 30.55
C SER A 162 -56.82 59.07 31.69
N PRO A 163 -56.63 57.77 31.41
CA PRO A 163 -56.39 56.75 32.44
C PRO A 163 -54.95 56.69 32.97
N TYR A 164 -53.95 57.23 32.26
CA TYR A 164 -52.52 57.02 32.60
C TYR A 164 -51.71 58.29 32.90
N SER A 165 -52.05 59.45 32.34
CA SER A 165 -51.36 60.73 32.59
C SER A 165 -52.38 61.83 32.90
N SER A 166 -51.96 62.86 33.62
CA SER A 166 -52.80 64.02 33.92
C SER A 166 -53.16 64.78 32.65
N THR A 167 -54.38 65.30 32.58
CA THR A 167 -54.90 66.07 31.44
C THR A 167 -54.85 67.57 31.71
N TYR A 168 -54.70 68.33 30.63
CA TYR A 168 -54.90 69.78 30.61
C TYR A 168 -55.95 70.16 29.55
N GLY A 169 -56.54 71.35 29.69
CA GLY A 169 -57.59 71.86 28.78
C GLY A 169 -59.03 71.65 29.24
N SER A 170 -59.28 70.91 30.33
CA SER A 170 -60.64 70.86 30.92
C SER A 170 -61.05 72.22 31.48
N GLY A 171 -62.24 72.73 31.13
CA GLY A 171 -62.64 74.08 31.54
C GLY A 171 -63.88 74.62 30.83
N TRP A 172 -64.25 75.85 31.19
CA TRP A 172 -65.34 76.60 30.57
C TRP A 172 -64.79 77.57 29.52
N TYR A 173 -65.30 77.46 28.29
CA TYR A 173 -64.85 78.23 27.14
C TYR A 173 -66.00 78.98 26.49
N ASN A 174 -65.74 80.13 25.87
CA ASN A 174 -66.77 80.90 25.15
C ASN A 174 -67.27 80.12 23.91
N GLU A 175 -68.55 80.27 23.60
CA GLU A 175 -69.15 79.74 22.37
C GLU A 175 -68.33 80.16 21.13
N GLY A 176 -68.03 79.19 20.27
CA GLY A 176 -67.21 79.38 19.06
C GLY A 176 -65.71 79.60 19.31
N SER A 177 -65.23 79.61 20.56
CA SER A 177 -63.79 79.69 20.84
C SER A 177 -63.10 78.32 20.72
N GLN A 178 -61.82 78.33 20.40
CA GLN A 178 -61.00 77.12 20.29
C GLN A 178 -60.38 76.78 21.64
N ALA A 179 -60.68 75.58 22.17
CA ALA A 179 -60.06 75.03 23.37
C ALA A 179 -58.90 74.10 22.99
N TYR A 180 -57.76 74.24 23.65
CA TYR A 180 -56.59 73.37 23.49
C TYR A 180 -56.46 72.42 24.67
N PHE A 181 -56.19 71.15 24.40
CA PHE A 181 -56.14 70.09 25.41
C PHE A 181 -55.07 69.05 25.10
N GLY A 182 -54.70 68.26 26.11
CA GLY A 182 -53.71 67.19 25.96
C GLY A 182 -53.48 66.42 27.24
N VAL A 183 -52.56 65.46 27.17
CA VAL A 183 -51.96 64.78 28.33
C VAL A 183 -50.58 65.34 28.62
N ALA A 184 -50.18 65.37 29.89
CA ALA A 184 -48.88 65.91 30.31
C ALA A 184 -47.70 65.07 29.78
N ASP A 185 -47.84 63.74 29.81
CA ASP A 185 -46.88 62.79 29.26
C ASP A 185 -47.55 61.98 28.14
N SER A 186 -46.86 61.80 27.01
CA SER A 186 -47.32 60.89 25.94
C SER A 186 -46.92 59.43 26.18
N VAL A 187 -45.99 59.18 27.11
CA VAL A 187 -45.51 57.86 27.51
C VAL A 187 -45.42 57.81 29.04
N VAL A 188 -46.08 56.84 29.66
CA VAL A 188 -46.09 56.64 31.11
C VAL A 188 -45.46 55.30 31.44
N LEU A 189 -44.37 55.31 32.21
CA LEU A 189 -43.77 54.08 32.73
C LEU A 189 -44.68 53.45 33.78
N LEU A 190 -44.90 52.15 33.67
CA LEU A 190 -45.65 51.34 34.63
C LEU A 190 -44.64 50.47 35.41
N ALA A 191 -45.13 49.70 36.38
CA ALA A 191 -44.30 48.71 37.07
C ALA A 191 -43.81 47.60 36.12
N ASP A 192 -42.79 46.87 36.55
CA ASP A 192 -42.39 45.57 35.98
C ASP A 192 -42.22 45.58 34.45
N GLY A 193 -41.36 46.45 33.91
CA GLY A 193 -41.01 46.45 32.49
C GLY A 193 -42.18 46.76 31.53
N CYS A 194 -43.23 47.40 32.03
CA CYS A 194 -44.41 47.82 31.27
C CYS A 194 -44.41 49.35 31.06
N ARG A 195 -45.04 49.83 29.98
CA ARG A 195 -45.38 51.25 29.80
C ARG A 195 -46.70 51.42 29.06
N ALA A 196 -47.34 52.57 29.19
CA ALA A 196 -48.46 52.98 28.35
C ALA A 196 -47.98 54.08 27.38
N GLU A 197 -48.28 53.94 26.09
CA GLU A 197 -48.05 54.96 25.07
C GLU A 197 -49.40 55.49 24.56
N CYS A 198 -49.59 56.80 24.61
CA CYS A 198 -50.77 57.45 24.07
C CYS A 198 -50.75 57.37 22.54
N ARG A 199 -51.87 56.95 21.93
CA ARG A 199 -51.99 56.81 20.46
C ARG A 199 -52.91 57.86 19.83
N GLY A 200 -53.88 58.34 20.59
CA GLY A 200 -54.98 59.14 20.11
C GLY A 200 -55.95 59.53 21.22
N PHE A 201 -57.03 60.18 20.85
CA PHE A 201 -58.14 60.51 21.72
C PHE A 201 -59.46 60.42 20.96
N TYR A 202 -60.56 60.28 21.68
CA TYR A 202 -61.89 60.43 21.12
C TYR A 202 -62.47 61.78 21.53
N ILE A 203 -62.95 62.58 20.56
CA ILE A 203 -63.86 63.71 20.81
C ILE A 203 -65.27 63.20 20.52
N ASP A 204 -66.12 63.11 21.54
CA ASP A 204 -67.53 62.67 21.44
C ASP A 204 -67.75 61.37 20.63
N GLY A 205 -66.78 60.44 20.74
CA GLY A 205 -66.79 59.15 20.04
C GLY A 205 -66.11 59.14 18.66
N SER A 206 -65.66 60.28 18.15
CA SER A 206 -64.83 60.38 16.94
C SER A 206 -63.34 60.29 17.27
N TYR A 207 -62.62 59.33 16.69
CA TYR A 207 -61.19 59.10 16.94
C TYR A 207 -60.30 60.09 16.19
N GLU A 208 -59.33 60.66 16.90
CA GLU A 208 -58.22 61.45 16.35
C GLU A 208 -56.87 60.93 16.83
N ARG A 209 -55.83 61.09 16.01
CA ARG A 209 -54.47 60.62 16.31
C ARG A 209 -53.62 61.73 16.91
N GLY A 210 -53.00 61.47 18.06
CA GLY A 210 -52.14 62.41 18.77
C GLY A 210 -52.32 62.36 20.29
N CYS A 211 -51.52 63.13 21.02
CA CYS A 211 -51.58 63.24 22.49
C CYS A 211 -51.97 64.63 22.99
N GLU A 212 -52.30 65.50 22.05
CA GLU A 212 -52.79 66.86 22.22
C GLU A 212 -53.64 67.22 21.01
N GLY A 213 -54.52 68.20 21.17
CA GLY A 213 -55.49 68.57 20.14
C GLY A 213 -56.25 69.83 20.48
N TYR A 214 -57.18 70.19 19.61
CA TYR A 214 -58.08 71.30 19.83
C TYR A 214 -59.51 70.95 19.40
N VAL A 215 -60.48 71.64 19.99
CA VAL A 215 -61.90 71.55 19.61
C VAL A 215 -62.50 72.96 19.59
N ILE A 216 -63.42 73.20 18.67
CA ILE A 216 -64.20 74.44 18.61
C ILE A 216 -65.40 74.25 19.54
N MET A 217 -65.55 75.12 20.52
CA MET A 217 -66.58 75.00 21.56
C MET A 217 -67.92 75.55 21.06
N ASP A 218 -68.55 74.85 20.11
CA ASP A 218 -69.93 75.13 19.66
C ASP A 218 -71.00 74.44 20.53
N SER A 219 -70.57 73.49 21.35
CA SER A 219 -71.35 72.67 22.26
C SER A 219 -70.42 72.14 23.38
N PRO A 220 -70.95 71.46 24.42
CA PRO A 220 -70.10 70.80 25.40
C PRO A 220 -69.51 69.51 24.85
N HIS A 221 -68.19 69.34 24.97
CA HIS A 221 -67.45 68.21 24.42
C HIS A 221 -66.80 67.35 25.50
N ASN A 222 -66.72 66.05 25.26
CA ASN A 222 -66.02 65.10 26.10
C ASN A 222 -64.87 64.44 25.33
N VAL A 223 -63.65 64.62 25.85
CA VAL A 223 -62.41 64.07 25.31
C VAL A 223 -61.91 62.94 26.20
N SER A 224 -61.63 61.78 25.61
CA SER A 224 -61.01 60.64 26.30
C SER A 224 -59.78 60.13 25.55
N PHE A 225 -58.62 60.16 26.22
CA PHE A 225 -57.36 59.67 25.64
C PHE A 225 -57.31 58.14 25.63
N CYS A 226 -56.87 57.59 24.50
CA CYS A 226 -56.67 56.16 24.30
C CYS A 226 -55.18 55.82 24.23
N TRP A 227 -54.85 54.66 24.78
CA TRP A 227 -53.48 54.26 25.10
C TRP A 227 -53.27 52.80 24.70
N VAL A 228 -52.07 52.48 24.25
CA VAL A 228 -51.60 51.11 24.03
C VAL A 228 -50.60 50.76 25.12
N LYS A 229 -50.81 49.62 25.76
CA LYS A 229 -49.85 49.06 26.69
C LYS A 229 -48.72 48.40 25.91
N GLN A 230 -47.50 48.56 26.39
CA GLN A 230 -46.29 48.03 25.80
C GLN A 230 -45.44 47.33 26.85
N PHE A 231 -44.71 46.32 26.41
CA PHE A 231 -43.77 45.55 27.23
C PHE A 231 -42.36 45.68 26.67
N TYR A 232 -41.37 45.58 27.57
CA TYR A 232 -39.96 45.60 27.19
C TYR A 232 -39.43 44.19 26.91
N LEU A 233 -38.80 44.00 25.76
CA LEU A 233 -37.95 42.84 25.47
C LEU A 233 -36.50 43.24 25.73
N ALA A 234 -35.86 42.56 26.67
CA ALA A 234 -34.43 42.68 26.93
C ALA A 234 -33.68 41.53 26.25
N VAL A 235 -32.90 41.83 25.20
CA VAL A 235 -32.02 40.87 24.53
C VAL A 235 -30.58 41.12 24.95
N SER A 236 -29.86 40.05 25.28
CA SER A 236 -28.49 40.09 25.77
C SER A 236 -27.66 38.94 25.16
N SER A 237 -26.36 39.18 24.96
CA SER A 237 -25.41 38.17 24.49
C SER A 237 -24.01 38.47 25.03
N PRO A 238 -23.22 37.45 25.43
CA PRO A 238 -21.81 37.64 25.80
C PRO A 238 -20.89 37.87 24.60
N TYR A 239 -21.29 37.44 23.39
CA TYR A 239 -20.57 37.62 22.14
C TYR A 239 -21.53 38.06 21.03
N GLY A 240 -21.03 38.82 20.04
CA GLY A 240 -21.84 39.33 18.93
C GLY A 240 -22.82 40.44 19.34
N ALA A 241 -23.16 41.31 18.40
CA ALA A 241 -24.17 42.34 18.61
C ALA A 241 -25.59 41.76 18.49
N VAL A 242 -26.51 42.21 19.35
CA VAL A 242 -27.91 41.73 19.39
C VAL A 242 -28.87 42.70 18.71
N TYR A 243 -29.89 42.15 18.07
CA TYR A 243 -31.07 42.85 17.57
C TYR A 243 -32.32 42.45 18.36
N GLY A 244 -33.30 43.34 18.45
CA GLY A 244 -34.63 43.07 19.04
C GLY A 244 -34.86 43.58 20.47
N SER A 245 -33.87 44.22 21.12
CA SER A 245 -34.11 44.90 22.41
C SER A 245 -34.97 46.15 22.21
N GLY A 246 -36.10 46.27 22.92
CA GLY A 246 -37.01 47.40 22.73
C GLY A 246 -38.37 47.28 23.39
N TRP A 247 -39.20 48.28 23.17
CA TRP A 247 -40.59 48.34 23.61
C TRP A 247 -41.53 47.94 22.47
N TYR A 248 -42.48 47.05 22.77
CA TYR A 248 -43.37 46.45 21.78
C TYR A 248 -44.82 46.47 22.27
N ASP A 249 -45.78 46.65 21.37
CA ASP A 249 -47.22 46.69 21.66
C ASP A 249 -47.72 45.35 22.23
N GLU A 250 -48.62 45.41 23.21
CA GLU A 250 -49.25 44.22 23.83
C GLU A 250 -49.87 43.29 22.77
N GLY A 251 -49.49 42.01 22.81
CA GLY A 251 -49.90 41.00 21.82
C GLY A 251 -49.16 41.04 20.47
N SER A 252 -48.26 42.01 20.24
CA SER A 252 -47.42 42.02 19.05
C SER A 252 -46.33 40.95 19.08
N ARG A 253 -45.70 40.67 17.93
CA ARG A 253 -44.58 39.72 17.80
C ARG A 253 -43.28 40.49 17.71
N ALA A 254 -42.35 40.21 18.63
CA ALA A 254 -40.99 40.75 18.61
C ALA A 254 -40.02 39.67 18.11
N GLU A 255 -39.17 40.04 17.13
CA GLU A 255 -38.11 39.18 16.60
C GLU A 255 -36.76 39.66 17.14
N PHE A 256 -35.89 38.71 17.52
CA PHE A 256 -34.57 39.00 18.05
C PHE A 256 -33.53 37.99 17.56
N TYR A 257 -32.28 38.41 17.41
CA TYR A 257 -31.18 37.57 16.92
C TYR A 257 -29.81 38.14 17.31
N VAL A 258 -28.77 37.31 17.25
CA VAL A 258 -27.37 37.78 17.17
C VAL A 258 -27.00 38.03 15.72
N LEU A 259 -26.32 39.14 15.43
CA LEU A 259 -25.95 39.56 14.08
C LEU A 259 -24.91 38.61 13.45
N ASP A 260 -23.94 38.18 14.25
CA ASP A 260 -22.98 37.14 13.93
C ASP A 260 -23.24 35.97 14.89
N ASP A 261 -23.34 34.74 14.37
CA ASP A 261 -23.50 33.51 15.17
C ASP A 261 -22.18 32.76 15.40
N LEU A 262 -21.08 33.29 14.86
CA LEU A 262 -19.71 32.87 15.11
C LEU A 262 -18.84 34.12 15.32
N VAL A 263 -18.07 34.13 16.41
CA VAL A 263 -17.17 35.23 16.77
C VAL A 263 -15.78 34.68 17.06
N GLU A 264 -14.78 35.07 16.27
CA GLU A 264 -13.37 34.80 16.58
C GLU A 264 -12.95 35.61 17.82
N ILE A 265 -12.29 34.98 18.78
CA ILE A 265 -11.88 35.59 20.05
C ILE A 265 -10.39 35.98 19.99
N ASP A 266 -9.55 35.02 19.61
CA ASP A 266 -8.10 35.12 19.47
C ASP A 266 -7.58 34.05 18.49
N GLU A 267 -6.28 33.99 18.25
CA GLU A 267 -5.69 33.05 17.28
C GLU A 267 -5.90 31.59 17.72
N GLY A 268 -6.83 30.91 17.07
CA GLY A 268 -7.19 29.52 17.38
C GLY A 268 -8.32 29.36 18.40
N SER A 269 -8.97 30.43 18.87
CA SER A 269 -10.17 30.36 19.71
C SER A 269 -11.34 31.15 19.13
N ARG A 270 -12.53 30.53 19.13
CA ARG A 270 -13.79 31.17 18.68
C ARG A 270 -14.95 30.83 19.61
N ALA A 271 -16.03 31.61 19.55
CA ALA A 271 -17.31 31.28 20.13
C ALA A 271 -18.34 31.00 19.03
N ILE A 272 -19.20 30.01 19.23
CA ILE A 272 -20.36 29.72 18.37
C ILE A 272 -21.65 29.83 19.16
N CYS A 273 -22.65 30.51 18.60
CA CYS A 273 -23.98 30.64 19.16
C CYS A 273 -24.73 29.32 19.00
N VAL A 274 -25.04 28.64 20.11
CA VAL A 274 -25.73 27.35 20.08
C VAL A 274 -27.23 27.46 20.38
N GLY A 275 -27.67 28.61 20.89
CA GLY A 275 -29.04 28.82 21.33
C GLY A 275 -29.22 30.09 22.14
N PHE A 276 -30.37 30.20 22.79
CA PHE A 276 -30.69 31.25 23.76
C PHE A 276 -31.63 30.70 24.83
N TYR A 277 -31.67 31.38 25.98
CA TYR A 277 -32.73 31.22 26.95
C TYR A 277 -33.74 32.34 26.72
N LEU A 278 -35.02 31.99 26.55
CA LEU A 278 -36.14 32.92 26.61
C LEU A 278 -36.88 32.64 27.92
N ASP A 279 -36.84 33.60 28.85
CA ASP A 279 -37.43 33.50 30.19
C ASP A 279 -36.98 32.23 30.94
N GLY A 280 -35.68 31.93 30.84
CA GLY A 280 -35.06 30.73 31.43
C GLY A 280 -35.28 29.42 30.64
N SER A 281 -36.11 29.42 29.60
CA SER A 281 -36.34 28.25 28.74
C SER A 281 -35.37 28.21 27.55
N TYR A 282 -34.52 27.18 27.48
CA TYR A 282 -33.55 27.02 26.40
C TYR A 282 -34.21 26.70 25.04
N ARG A 283 -33.70 27.34 23.98
CA ARG A 283 -34.03 27.10 22.58
C ARG A 283 -32.74 27.10 21.75
N ALA A 284 -32.63 26.20 20.78
CA ALA A 284 -31.47 26.15 19.89
C ALA A 284 -31.59 27.16 18.73
N GLY A 285 -30.45 27.64 18.21
CA GLY A 285 -30.37 28.59 17.10
C GLY A 285 -30.04 30.04 17.51
N SER A 286 -29.70 30.86 16.52
CA SER A 286 -29.22 32.24 16.67
C SER A 286 -30.32 33.33 16.59
N SER A 287 -31.58 32.94 16.47
CA SER A 287 -32.73 33.85 16.39
C SER A 287 -33.99 33.29 17.05
N GLY A 288 -34.88 34.19 17.49
CA GLY A 288 -36.12 33.86 18.18
C GLY A 288 -37.24 34.86 17.91
N VAL A 289 -38.48 34.43 18.16
CA VAL A 289 -39.68 35.26 18.10
C VAL A 289 -40.51 35.02 19.36
N VAL A 290 -40.97 36.11 19.98
CA VAL A 290 -41.83 36.08 21.18
C VAL A 290 -43.09 36.93 20.96
N VAL A 291 -44.20 36.53 21.58
CA VAL A 291 -45.43 37.34 21.62
C VAL A 291 -45.38 38.15 22.90
N MET A 292 -45.53 39.47 22.79
CA MET A 292 -45.35 40.39 23.91
C MET A 292 -46.63 40.47 24.75
N ASP A 293 -46.90 39.42 25.52
CA ASP A 293 -47.97 39.39 26.54
C ASP A 293 -47.48 39.83 27.94
N SER A 294 -46.16 39.93 28.09
CA SER A 294 -45.43 40.30 29.29
C SER A 294 -44.04 40.85 28.89
N PRO A 295 -43.25 41.42 29.81
CA PRO A 295 -41.86 41.74 29.55
C PRO A 295 -41.03 40.46 29.52
N HIS A 296 -40.13 40.34 28.54
CA HIS A 296 -39.37 39.10 28.29
C HIS A 296 -37.85 39.34 28.36
N LEU A 297 -37.13 38.30 28.78
CA LEU A 297 -35.67 38.28 28.81
C LEU A 297 -35.13 37.19 27.89
N ALA A 298 -34.41 37.61 26.85
CA ALA A 298 -33.65 36.75 25.96
C ALA A 298 -32.15 36.86 26.24
N SER A 299 -31.49 35.73 26.50
CA SER A 299 -30.02 35.66 26.68
C SER A 299 -29.39 34.57 25.82
N PHE A 300 -28.51 34.98 24.91
CA PHE A 300 -27.84 34.06 23.99
C PHE A 300 -26.78 33.19 24.69
N ARG A 301 -26.79 31.91 24.37
CA ARG A 301 -25.88 30.88 24.86
C ARG A 301 -24.87 30.54 23.78
N TRP A 302 -23.60 30.56 24.18
CA TRP A 302 -22.47 30.29 23.31
C TRP A 302 -21.65 29.11 23.83
N VAL A 303 -20.94 28.44 22.93
CA VAL A 303 -19.91 27.44 23.23
C VAL A 303 -18.60 27.96 22.68
N LYS A 304 -17.55 27.98 23.52
CA LYS A 304 -16.19 28.26 23.07
C LYS A 304 -15.64 27.03 22.34
N GLN A 305 -14.89 27.25 21.28
CA GLN A 305 -14.17 26.23 20.54
C GLN A 305 -12.71 26.61 20.40
N PHE A 306 -11.85 25.60 20.35
CA PHE A 306 -10.42 25.72 20.11
C PHE A 306 -10.00 24.93 18.87
N PHE A 307 -8.99 25.43 18.17
CA PHE A 307 -8.42 24.76 17.01
C PHE A 307 -7.29 23.81 17.40
N LEU A 308 -7.40 22.55 16.96
CA LEU A 308 -6.32 21.58 16.95
C LEU A 308 -5.68 21.57 15.57
N ASN A 309 -4.37 21.85 15.51
CA ASN A 309 -3.59 21.82 14.29
C ASN A 309 -2.66 20.59 14.28
N VAL A 310 -2.92 19.61 13.42
CA VAL A 310 -2.13 18.36 13.32
C VAL A 310 -1.34 18.34 12.01
N SER A 311 -0.02 18.41 12.14
CA SER A 311 0.95 18.49 11.05
C SER A 311 1.90 17.29 11.03
N SER A 312 2.44 16.97 9.86
CA SER A 312 3.44 15.91 9.69
C SER A 312 4.25 16.14 8.40
N PRO A 313 5.58 15.90 8.39
CA PRO A 313 6.40 15.94 7.18
C PRO A 313 6.17 14.72 6.25
N TYR A 314 5.62 13.62 6.78
CA TYR A 314 5.33 12.39 6.03
C TYR A 314 3.98 11.77 6.45
N GLY A 315 3.34 11.05 5.54
CA GLY A 315 2.01 10.47 5.79
C GLY A 315 0.89 11.53 5.83
N THR A 316 -0.34 11.08 6.03
CA THR A 316 -1.55 11.91 6.10
C THR A 316 -1.99 12.04 7.56
N THR A 317 -2.20 13.28 8.02
CA THR A 317 -2.71 13.56 9.37
C THR A 317 -4.24 13.55 9.42
N TYR A 318 -4.77 13.18 10.58
CA TYR A 318 -6.18 13.22 10.92
C TYR A 318 -6.33 13.86 12.31
N GLY A 319 -7.46 14.54 12.55
CA GLY A 319 -7.77 15.19 13.82
C GLY A 319 -7.62 16.71 13.82
N SER A 320 -7.09 17.32 12.74
CA SER A 320 -7.08 18.80 12.64
C SER A 320 -8.51 19.35 12.53
N GLY A 321 -8.86 20.36 13.31
CA GLY A 321 -10.20 20.94 13.29
C GLY A 321 -10.53 21.79 14.51
N TRP A 322 -11.75 22.32 14.53
CA TRP A 322 -12.32 23.05 15.66
C TRP A 322 -13.12 22.11 16.56
N TYR A 323 -12.92 22.22 17.86
CA TYR A 323 -13.50 21.35 18.89
C TYR A 323 -14.08 22.18 20.04
N ASP A 324 -15.17 21.70 20.64
CA ASP A 324 -15.79 22.35 21.80
C ASP A 324 -14.85 22.35 23.01
N GLU A 325 -14.87 23.43 23.79
CA GLU A 325 -14.10 23.58 25.04
C GLU A 325 -14.34 22.40 25.99
N GLY A 326 -13.26 21.76 26.43
CA GLY A 326 -13.27 20.58 27.30
C GLY A 326 -13.61 19.26 26.59
N SER A 327 -13.90 19.26 25.29
CA SER A 327 -14.07 18.01 24.52
C SER A 327 -12.74 17.30 24.24
N GLN A 328 -12.79 16.01 23.88
CA GLN A 328 -11.61 15.25 23.49
C GLN A 328 -11.48 15.14 21.98
N ALA A 329 -10.29 15.44 21.45
CA ALA A 329 -9.92 15.23 20.05
C ALA A 329 -8.95 14.03 19.93
N GLU A 330 -9.23 13.08 19.02
CA GLU A 330 -8.26 12.06 18.58
C GLU A 330 -7.52 12.56 17.35
N PHE A 331 -6.19 12.48 17.38
CA PHE A 331 -5.34 12.78 16.23
C PHE A 331 -4.42 11.60 15.91
N ARG A 332 -4.06 11.43 14.63
CA ARG A 332 -3.16 10.38 14.17
C ARG A 332 -2.49 10.70 12.84
N VAL A 333 -1.42 9.98 12.51
CA VAL A 333 -0.81 9.95 11.17
C VAL A 333 -0.81 8.54 10.60
N GLU A 334 -1.14 8.42 9.31
CA GLU A 334 -1.15 7.15 8.57
C GLU A 334 -0.54 7.31 7.15
N PRO A 335 0.22 6.32 6.64
CA PRO A 335 0.76 5.17 7.36
C PRO A 335 1.81 5.58 8.39
N GLN A 336 2.17 4.70 9.33
CA GLN A 336 3.26 4.92 10.31
C GLN A 336 4.67 4.69 9.73
N LEU A 337 4.72 4.03 8.57
CA LEU A 337 5.91 3.57 7.89
C LEU A 337 5.78 3.93 6.41
N LEU A 338 6.75 4.67 5.88
CA LEU A 338 6.75 5.11 4.48
C LEU A 338 8.03 4.61 3.79
N TYR A 339 7.89 3.75 2.80
CA TYR A 339 9.01 3.33 1.96
C TYR A 339 9.31 4.41 0.91
N LEU A 340 10.56 4.87 0.85
CA LEU A 340 10.99 5.92 -0.08
C LEU A 340 11.55 5.39 -1.40
N GLY A 341 11.71 4.07 -1.53
CA GLY A 341 12.50 3.42 -2.58
C GLY A 341 13.95 3.20 -2.14
N ASP A 342 14.78 2.65 -3.02
CA ASP A 342 16.24 2.55 -2.91
C ASP A 342 16.78 2.11 -1.52
N ARG A 343 16.14 1.14 -0.86
CA ARG A 343 16.53 0.69 0.50
C ARG A 343 16.52 1.82 1.56
N ALA A 344 15.62 2.80 1.41
CA ALA A 344 15.34 3.88 2.35
C ALA A 344 13.85 3.89 2.80
N ARG A 345 13.60 4.29 4.05
CA ARG A 345 12.24 4.43 4.61
C ARG A 345 12.19 5.54 5.67
N CYS A 346 11.01 6.10 5.94
CA CYS A 346 10.75 6.93 7.12
C CYS A 346 9.85 6.17 8.10
N VAL A 347 10.13 6.30 9.39
CA VAL A 347 9.35 5.71 10.49
C VAL A 347 8.86 6.82 11.41
N CYS A 348 7.55 6.84 11.72
CA CYS A 348 6.99 7.72 12.73
C CYS A 348 7.43 7.21 14.11
N ILE A 349 8.24 8.01 14.81
CA ILE A 349 8.75 7.65 16.14
C ILE A 349 7.87 8.20 17.27
N GLY A 350 7.16 9.28 17.00
CA GLY A 350 6.45 10.04 18.01
C GLY A 350 5.77 11.28 17.44
N TYR A 351 5.32 12.16 18.33
CA TYR A 351 4.85 13.49 18.01
C TYR A 351 5.27 14.47 19.10
N GLU A 352 5.44 15.73 18.70
CA GLU A 352 5.52 16.87 19.59
C GLU A 352 4.12 17.46 19.74
N LEU A 353 3.68 17.67 20.98
CA LEU A 353 2.45 18.35 21.34
C LEU A 353 2.85 19.55 22.22
N ASP A 354 2.64 20.76 21.70
CA ASP A 354 2.95 22.03 22.39
C ASP A 354 4.34 22.08 23.05
N GLY A 355 5.38 21.63 22.34
CA GLY A 355 6.77 21.57 22.82
C GLY A 355 7.14 20.30 23.59
N CYS A 356 6.19 19.42 23.89
CA CYS A 356 6.41 18.19 24.65
C CYS A 356 6.42 16.96 23.72
N SER A 357 7.47 16.13 23.78
CA SER A 357 7.58 14.93 22.93
C SER A 357 6.90 13.70 23.54
N PHE A 358 6.16 12.96 22.72
CA PHE A 358 5.46 11.71 23.04
C PHE A 358 5.76 10.63 22.01
N ASN A 359 5.68 9.36 22.40
CA ASN A 359 5.94 8.23 21.50
C ASN A 359 4.65 7.73 20.81
N GLY A 360 4.79 7.21 19.59
CA GLY A 360 3.69 6.63 18.80
C GLY A 360 3.09 7.57 17.75
N SER A 361 2.11 7.07 17.00
CA SER A 361 1.55 7.77 15.82
C SER A 361 0.14 8.35 16.02
N LYS A 362 -0.36 8.35 17.25
CA LYS A 362 -1.69 8.85 17.60
C LYS A 362 -1.80 9.24 19.06
N GLY A 363 -2.72 10.14 19.37
CA GLY A 363 -2.98 10.62 20.71
C GLY A 363 -4.41 11.12 20.90
N LEU A 364 -4.75 11.39 22.16
CA LEU A 364 -5.98 12.04 22.60
C LEU A 364 -5.59 13.30 23.38
N ILE A 365 -6.32 14.39 23.16
CA ILE A 365 -6.12 15.65 23.87
C ILE A 365 -7.46 16.25 24.29
N TYR A 366 -7.50 16.87 25.48
CA TYR A 366 -8.62 17.70 25.91
C TYR A 366 -8.41 19.11 25.39
N MET A 367 -9.42 19.67 24.74
CA MET A 367 -9.34 20.99 24.11
C MET A 367 -9.69 22.08 25.13
N ASP A 368 -8.74 22.43 25.99
CA ASP A 368 -8.83 23.56 26.94
C ASP A 368 -8.20 24.86 26.40
N SER A 369 -7.45 24.74 25.31
CA SER A 369 -6.75 25.81 24.61
C SER A 369 -6.48 25.39 23.14
N PRO A 370 -6.00 26.29 22.25
CA PRO A 370 -5.54 25.90 20.92
C PRO A 370 -4.25 25.08 21.03
N HIS A 371 -4.16 23.98 20.29
CA HIS A 371 -3.06 23.01 20.40
C HIS A 371 -2.38 22.72 19.05
N ASN A 372 -1.06 22.57 19.06
CA ASN A 372 -0.26 22.18 17.90
C ASN A 372 0.36 20.80 18.10
N VAL A 373 0.08 19.89 17.16
CA VAL A 373 0.71 18.58 17.05
C VAL A 373 1.59 18.53 15.80
N SER A 374 2.83 18.07 15.96
CA SER A 374 3.78 17.82 14.88
C SER A 374 4.33 16.41 14.98
N PHE A 375 4.04 15.55 13.99
CA PHE A 375 4.56 14.18 13.99
C PHE A 375 6.07 14.13 13.69
N CYS A 376 6.82 13.43 14.55
CA CYS A 376 8.26 13.27 14.46
C CYS A 376 8.61 11.98 13.72
N TRP A 377 9.52 12.09 12.75
CA TRP A 377 9.92 10.99 11.87
C TRP A 377 11.42 10.83 11.84
N VAL A 378 11.88 9.57 11.82
CA VAL A 378 13.28 9.23 11.57
C VAL A 378 13.40 8.55 10.22
N LYS A 379 14.34 9.03 9.39
CA LYS A 379 14.73 8.33 8.17
C LYS A 379 15.64 7.16 8.55
N GLN A 380 15.40 6.01 7.95
CA GLN A 380 16.17 4.79 8.11
C GLN A 380 16.67 4.30 6.75
N PHE A 381 17.87 3.73 6.74
CA PHE A 381 18.48 3.09 5.59
C PHE A 381 18.78 1.62 5.89
N TYR A 382 18.69 0.77 4.87
CA TYR A 382 19.12 -0.61 4.99
C TYR A 382 20.64 -0.73 4.82
N VAL A 383 21.28 -1.38 5.78
CA VAL A 383 22.65 -1.88 5.68
C VAL A 383 22.57 -3.35 5.30
N GLU A 384 23.13 -3.68 4.14
CA GLU A 384 23.22 -5.04 3.63
C GLU A 384 24.66 -5.54 3.79
N ALA A 385 24.88 -6.50 4.68
CA ALA A 385 26.17 -7.06 4.98
C ALA A 385 26.22 -8.56 4.68
N ARG A 386 27.22 -9.00 3.92
CA ARG A 386 27.38 -10.40 3.48
C ARG A 386 28.85 -10.80 3.33
N LEU A 387 29.11 -12.10 3.26
CA LEU A 387 30.43 -12.61 2.88
C LEU A 387 30.60 -12.57 1.35
N GLN A 388 31.84 -12.52 0.87
CA GLN A 388 32.17 -12.73 -0.54
C GLN A 388 31.82 -14.15 -1.01
N CYS A 389 31.90 -15.14 -0.12
CA CYS A 389 31.52 -16.53 -0.35
C CYS A 389 30.67 -17.01 0.84
N GLU A 390 29.40 -17.35 0.58
CA GLU A 390 28.41 -17.64 1.62
C GLU A 390 28.71 -18.95 2.38
N GLU A 391 29.36 -19.90 1.73
CA GLU A 391 29.79 -21.16 2.34
C GLU A 391 30.82 -20.99 3.47
N ALA A 392 31.53 -19.86 3.53
CA ALA A 392 32.54 -19.59 4.55
C ALA A 392 31.98 -19.21 5.93
N GLY A 393 30.67 -18.90 6.06
CA GLY A 393 30.09 -18.45 7.32
C GLY A 393 28.88 -17.53 7.15
N PHE A 394 28.73 -16.55 8.02
CA PHE A 394 27.68 -15.53 7.92
C PHE A 394 28.14 -14.17 8.47
N VAL A 395 27.32 -13.13 8.25
CA VAL A 395 27.52 -11.78 8.80
C VAL A 395 26.32 -11.38 9.66
N GLU A 396 26.58 -10.92 10.87
CA GLU A 396 25.58 -10.28 11.73
C GLU A 396 25.53 -8.76 11.48
N GLY A 397 24.38 -8.12 11.78
CA GLY A 397 24.21 -6.67 11.66
C GLY A 397 23.65 -6.15 10.33
N SER A 398 23.20 -7.02 9.43
CA SER A 398 22.31 -6.61 8.33
C SER A 398 20.95 -6.14 8.87
N GLY A 399 20.44 -4.99 8.42
CA GLY A 399 19.18 -4.47 8.93
C GLY A 399 18.88 -3.01 8.58
N TRP A 400 17.78 -2.49 9.14
CA TRP A 400 17.40 -1.08 9.04
C TRP A 400 17.98 -0.29 10.21
N TYR A 401 18.63 0.83 9.90
CA TYR A 401 19.30 1.69 10.87
C TYR A 401 18.88 3.15 10.68
N ASP A 402 18.77 3.89 11.78
CA ASP A 402 18.46 5.33 11.77
C ASP A 402 19.58 6.12 11.08
N GLU A 403 19.22 7.15 10.32
CA GLU A 403 20.16 8.07 9.68
C GLU A 403 21.07 8.73 10.72
N GLY A 404 22.39 8.56 10.55
CA GLY A 404 23.41 9.01 11.50
C GLY A 404 23.73 8.01 12.63
N SER A 405 22.98 6.92 12.78
CA SER A 405 23.29 5.87 13.76
C SER A 405 24.47 4.99 13.33
N ARG A 406 24.95 4.12 14.23
CA ARG A 406 26.04 3.18 13.97
C ARG A 406 25.52 1.76 13.75
N ALA A 407 25.86 1.18 12.60
CA ALA A 407 25.71 -0.25 12.37
C ALA A 407 26.99 -0.97 12.79
N TYR A 408 26.84 -2.01 13.60
CA TYR A 408 27.91 -2.94 13.98
C TYR A 408 27.72 -4.25 13.22
N LEU A 409 28.72 -4.61 12.41
CA LEU A 409 28.74 -5.80 11.57
C LEU A 409 29.83 -6.75 12.07
N GLU A 410 29.56 -8.05 12.11
CA GLU A 410 30.52 -9.07 12.56
C GLU A 410 30.55 -10.26 11.60
N ALA A 411 31.74 -10.65 11.15
CA ALA A 411 31.95 -11.78 10.25
C ALA A 411 32.28 -13.08 11.01
N SER A 412 31.28 -13.96 11.13
CA SER A 412 31.40 -15.28 11.77
C SER A 412 31.86 -16.33 10.76
N LEU A 413 33.18 -16.50 10.63
CA LEU A 413 33.81 -17.42 9.68
C LEU A 413 34.08 -18.82 10.26
N LYS A 414 33.86 -19.84 9.43
CA LYS A 414 34.26 -21.24 9.66
C LYS A 414 35.79 -21.40 9.71
N PRO A 415 36.33 -22.48 10.31
CA PRO A 415 37.76 -22.77 10.31
C PRO A 415 38.37 -22.79 8.89
N GLY A 416 39.61 -22.34 8.77
CA GLY A 416 40.34 -22.28 7.50
C GLY A 416 40.06 -21.05 6.62
N TYR A 417 39.02 -20.26 6.93
CA TYR A 417 38.75 -18.96 6.31
C TYR A 417 39.22 -17.79 7.19
N GLU A 418 39.78 -16.78 6.54
CA GLU A 418 40.25 -15.53 7.17
C GLU A 418 39.66 -14.31 6.43
N LEU A 419 39.34 -13.25 7.18
CA LEU A 419 38.89 -11.99 6.59
C LEU A 419 40.12 -11.19 6.12
N THR A 420 40.14 -10.84 4.83
CA THR A 420 41.21 -10.02 4.24
C THR A 420 40.93 -8.53 4.43
N SER A 421 39.69 -8.11 4.14
CA SER A 421 39.18 -6.75 4.33
C SER A 421 37.67 -6.69 4.13
N TRP A 422 37.02 -5.62 4.58
CA TRP A 422 35.66 -5.27 4.13
C TRP A 422 35.70 -4.44 2.85
N LEU A 423 34.68 -4.59 2.00
CA LEU A 423 34.39 -3.72 0.85
C LEU A 423 33.06 -3.01 1.12
N VAL A 424 33.10 -1.73 1.46
CA VAL A 424 31.93 -0.92 1.83
C VAL A 424 31.63 0.05 0.70
N ASP A 425 30.48 -0.11 0.04
CA ASP A 425 30.07 0.65 -1.14
C ASP A 425 31.16 0.77 -2.23
N GLY A 426 31.95 -0.29 -2.41
CA GLY A 426 33.07 -0.37 -3.35
C GLY A 426 34.42 0.19 -2.84
N SER A 427 34.48 0.71 -1.61
CA SER A 427 35.72 1.18 -0.98
C SER A 427 36.29 0.14 0.00
N LEU A 428 37.61 -0.06 -0.01
CA LEU A 428 38.28 -0.96 0.93
C LEU A 428 38.25 -0.40 2.36
N GLY A 429 37.81 -1.23 3.30
CA GLY A 429 37.67 -0.95 4.72
C GLY A 429 38.68 -1.73 5.60
N PRO A 430 38.38 -1.91 6.90
CA PRO A 430 39.29 -2.53 7.85
C PRO A 430 39.48 -4.04 7.59
N ARG A 431 40.55 -4.60 8.18
CA ARG A 431 40.90 -6.03 8.13
C ARG A 431 40.47 -6.82 9.38
N SER A 432 39.50 -6.31 10.12
CA SER A 432 38.93 -6.91 11.33
C SER A 432 37.64 -7.68 11.02
N ARG A 433 37.34 -8.75 11.78
CA ARG A 433 36.05 -9.45 11.68
C ARG A 433 34.87 -8.54 12.02
N SER A 434 35.08 -7.55 12.88
CA SER A 434 34.15 -6.47 13.17
C SER A 434 34.30 -5.28 12.21
N LEU A 435 33.19 -4.65 11.84
CA LEU A 435 33.11 -3.38 11.11
C LEU A 435 32.04 -2.50 11.76
N ASN A 436 32.41 -1.26 12.11
CA ASN A 436 31.49 -0.25 12.62
C ASN A 436 31.40 0.91 11.60
N LEU A 437 30.18 1.25 11.17
CA LEU A 437 29.95 2.30 10.17
C LEU A 437 28.78 3.22 10.56
N THR A 438 28.90 4.51 10.23
CA THR A 438 27.81 5.48 10.39
C THR A 438 26.89 5.41 9.18
N VAL A 439 25.59 5.18 9.42
CA VAL A 439 24.60 4.96 8.36
C VAL A 439 24.03 6.29 7.86
N LEU A 440 24.57 6.81 6.76
CA LEU A 440 24.12 8.08 6.15
C LEU A 440 23.31 7.89 4.86
N ARG A 441 23.25 6.66 4.35
CA ARG A 441 22.59 6.25 3.10
C ARG A 441 22.44 4.72 3.11
N PRO A 442 21.75 4.10 2.13
CA PRO A 442 21.78 2.66 1.98
C PRO A 442 23.19 2.19 1.64
N THR A 443 23.72 1.23 2.40
CA THR A 443 25.12 0.80 2.32
C THR A 443 25.22 -0.71 2.18
N THR A 444 26.14 -1.16 1.33
CA THR A 444 26.45 -2.57 1.09
C THR A 444 27.87 -2.87 1.55
N ALA A 445 28.03 -3.82 2.46
CA ALA A 445 29.30 -4.24 3.03
C ALA A 445 29.58 -5.72 2.71
N ILE A 446 30.65 -5.99 1.97
CA ILE A 446 31.05 -7.35 1.60
C ILE A 446 32.35 -7.69 2.34
N ALA A 447 32.35 -8.69 3.20
CA ALA A 447 33.59 -9.21 3.78
C ALA A 447 34.34 -10.02 2.71
N LEU A 448 35.49 -9.51 2.27
CA LEU A 448 36.39 -10.19 1.34
C LEU A 448 37.23 -11.22 2.10
N LEU A 449 37.27 -12.45 1.62
CA LEU A 449 37.80 -13.59 2.37
C LEU A 449 38.94 -14.28 1.62
N SER A 450 39.80 -14.93 2.38
CA SER A 450 40.78 -15.90 1.89
C SER A 450 40.60 -17.24 2.59
N TYR A 451 40.94 -18.34 1.91
CA TYR A 451 41.08 -19.65 2.53
C TYR A 451 42.54 -20.11 2.52
N ARG A 452 42.89 -20.99 3.47
CA ARG A 452 44.19 -21.65 3.51
C ARG A 452 44.09 -23.10 3.04
N VAL A 453 45.11 -23.56 2.34
CA VAL A 453 45.28 -24.95 1.93
C VAL A 453 46.62 -25.45 2.44
N SER A 454 46.57 -26.51 3.25
CA SER A 454 47.76 -27.20 3.74
C SER A 454 48.14 -28.28 2.74
N VAL A 455 49.36 -28.24 2.19
CA VAL A 455 49.81 -29.20 1.18
C VAL A 455 51.09 -29.88 1.66
N GLY A 456 51.06 -31.21 1.76
CA GLY A 456 52.25 -32.02 2.06
C GLY A 456 52.41 -33.20 1.11
N ILE A 457 53.50 -33.94 1.27
CA ILE A 457 53.74 -35.20 0.56
C ILE A 457 53.97 -36.35 1.53
N SER A 458 53.52 -37.54 1.12
CA SER A 458 53.84 -38.82 1.78
C SER A 458 54.62 -39.67 0.79
N SER A 459 55.81 -40.12 1.17
CA SER A 459 56.70 -40.89 0.31
C SER A 459 57.41 -42.00 1.11
N PRO A 460 57.64 -43.19 0.52
CA PRO A 460 58.43 -44.25 1.15
C PRO A 460 59.91 -43.87 1.31
N VAL A 461 60.43 -42.96 0.48
CA VAL A 461 61.84 -42.53 0.47
C VAL A 461 61.96 -41.00 0.54
N ASP A 462 63.12 -40.52 0.96
CA ASP A 462 63.41 -39.08 1.01
C ASP A 462 63.58 -38.54 -0.41
N LEU A 463 62.77 -37.54 -0.76
CA LEU A 463 62.78 -36.87 -2.06
C LEU A 463 62.24 -35.45 -1.91
N GLU A 464 62.59 -34.60 -2.88
CA GLU A 464 62.03 -33.26 -3.05
C GLU A 464 61.20 -33.23 -4.34
N VAL A 465 60.03 -32.59 -4.30
CA VAL A 465 59.15 -32.37 -5.47
C VAL A 465 58.84 -30.90 -5.62
N GLY A 466 58.69 -30.43 -6.85
CA GLY A 466 58.08 -29.14 -7.14
C GLY A 466 56.61 -29.13 -6.74
N LEU A 467 56.20 -28.08 -6.02
CA LEU A 467 54.81 -27.72 -5.78
C LEU A 467 54.39 -26.68 -6.83
N LEU A 468 53.37 -27.01 -7.61
CA LEU A 468 52.81 -26.17 -8.66
C LEU A 468 51.46 -25.60 -8.22
N VAL A 469 51.22 -24.33 -8.55
CA VAL A 469 49.92 -23.67 -8.41
C VAL A 469 49.51 -23.18 -9.79
N ASN A 470 48.37 -23.63 -10.29
CA ASN A 470 47.88 -23.38 -11.65
C ASN A 470 48.97 -23.66 -12.71
N GLY A 471 49.66 -24.80 -12.58
CA GLY A 471 50.78 -25.21 -13.44
C GLY A 471 52.07 -24.39 -13.30
N SER A 472 52.13 -23.39 -12.40
CA SER A 472 53.32 -22.57 -12.17
C SER A 472 54.12 -23.05 -10.95
N PRO A 473 55.43 -23.33 -11.08
CA PRO A 473 56.27 -23.72 -9.94
C PRO A 473 56.27 -22.65 -8.85
N THR A 474 55.99 -23.05 -7.61
CA THR A 474 55.82 -22.13 -6.46
C THR A 474 56.92 -22.33 -5.42
N THR A 475 57.18 -23.57 -5.01
CA THR A 475 58.23 -23.95 -4.04
C THR A 475 58.54 -25.44 -4.21
N THR A 476 59.44 -26.02 -3.42
CA THR A 476 59.56 -27.48 -3.26
C THR A 476 58.90 -27.97 -1.97
N LEU A 477 58.44 -29.22 -2.00
CA LEU A 477 58.01 -30.01 -0.84
C LEU A 477 58.99 -31.16 -0.62
N SER A 478 59.33 -31.42 0.63
CA SER A 478 60.11 -32.58 1.08
C SER A 478 59.25 -33.51 1.93
N ARG A 479 59.73 -34.75 2.14
CA ARG A 479 59.07 -35.75 2.99
C ARG A 479 58.71 -35.16 4.36
N GLU A 480 57.45 -35.35 4.78
CA GLU A 480 56.89 -34.85 6.06
C GLU A 480 56.83 -33.32 6.22
N SER A 481 57.17 -32.53 5.20
CA SER A 481 56.93 -31.09 5.19
C SER A 481 55.52 -30.74 4.70
N THR A 482 54.95 -29.67 5.26
CA THR A 482 53.65 -29.09 4.87
C THR A 482 53.82 -27.61 4.58
N VAL A 483 53.32 -27.16 3.43
CA VAL A 483 53.28 -25.75 3.02
C VAL A 483 51.84 -25.25 3.12
N GLU A 484 51.66 -24.10 3.79
CA GLU A 484 50.39 -23.38 3.84
C GLU A 484 50.32 -22.38 2.69
N LEU A 485 49.38 -22.59 1.77
CA LEU A 485 49.05 -21.64 0.70
C LEU A 485 47.78 -20.87 1.06
N THR A 486 47.67 -19.60 0.65
CA THR A 486 46.50 -18.75 0.92
C THR A 486 45.96 -18.19 -0.39
N PHE A 487 44.66 -18.39 -0.63
CA PHE A 487 43.97 -18.01 -1.86
C PHE A 487 42.76 -17.14 -1.56
N ASN A 488 42.33 -16.31 -2.51
CA ASN A 488 41.09 -15.54 -2.39
C ASN A 488 39.89 -16.49 -2.47
N CYS A 489 38.83 -16.25 -1.70
CA CYS A 489 37.65 -17.13 -1.69
C CYS A 489 36.89 -17.21 -3.02
N SER A 490 37.12 -16.28 -3.96
CA SER A 490 36.59 -16.40 -5.33
C SER A 490 37.48 -17.20 -6.29
N GLU A 491 38.64 -17.69 -5.85
CA GLU A 491 39.59 -18.43 -6.68
C GLU A 491 39.39 -19.95 -6.52
N VAL A 492 39.15 -20.62 -7.64
CA VAL A 492 39.37 -22.07 -7.78
C VAL A 492 40.78 -22.23 -8.32
N VAL A 493 41.64 -22.96 -7.61
CA VAL A 493 43.05 -23.14 -7.97
C VAL A 493 43.39 -24.61 -8.12
N SER A 494 44.26 -24.91 -9.07
CA SER A 494 44.80 -26.24 -9.27
C SER A 494 46.13 -26.35 -8.53
N ILE A 495 46.24 -27.31 -7.61
CA ILE A 495 47.47 -27.59 -6.85
C ILE A 495 48.04 -28.90 -7.38
N GLY A 496 49.28 -28.86 -7.86
CA GLY A 496 49.95 -30.04 -8.42
C GLY A 496 51.34 -30.26 -7.87
N VAL A 497 51.86 -31.46 -8.12
CA VAL A 497 53.22 -31.90 -7.78
C VAL A 497 53.86 -32.60 -8.96
N ASP A 498 55.19 -32.79 -8.93
CA ASP A 498 55.90 -33.53 -9.97
C ASP A 498 55.37 -34.97 -10.11
N ASP A 499 54.78 -35.28 -11.27
CA ASP A 499 54.13 -36.57 -11.57
C ASP A 499 55.06 -37.77 -11.37
N ALA A 500 56.34 -37.61 -11.72
CA ALA A 500 57.36 -38.64 -11.53
C ALA A 500 58.72 -38.04 -11.20
N VAL A 501 59.30 -38.46 -10.07
CA VAL A 501 60.61 -38.00 -9.59
C VAL A 501 61.61 -39.16 -9.58
N ALA A 502 62.72 -39.01 -10.29
CA ALA A 502 63.80 -39.99 -10.32
C ALA A 502 64.58 -39.96 -9.00
N VAL A 503 64.59 -41.07 -8.26
CA VAL A 503 65.24 -41.16 -6.94
C VAL A 503 66.56 -41.93 -6.97
N ALA A 504 66.76 -42.82 -7.95
CA ALA A 504 68.01 -43.51 -8.22
C ALA A 504 68.04 -43.98 -9.70
N PRO A 505 69.21 -44.37 -10.26
CA PRO A 505 69.25 -45.00 -11.57
C PRO A 505 68.28 -46.19 -11.66
N GLY A 506 67.40 -46.17 -12.67
CA GLY A 506 66.36 -47.19 -12.85
C GLY A 506 65.21 -47.18 -11.82
N SER A 507 65.12 -46.18 -10.93
CA SER A 507 64.09 -46.08 -9.89
C SER A 507 63.47 -44.69 -9.82
N LYS A 508 62.14 -44.62 -9.75
CA LYS A 508 61.41 -43.34 -9.61
C LYS A 508 60.23 -43.48 -8.68
N CYS A 509 59.91 -42.42 -7.95
CA CYS A 509 58.61 -42.31 -7.30
C CYS A 509 57.63 -41.68 -8.29
N ILE A 510 56.38 -42.15 -8.29
CA ILE A 510 55.28 -41.63 -9.10
C ILE A 510 54.18 -41.20 -8.13
N ALA A 511 53.59 -40.03 -8.35
CA ALA A 511 52.46 -39.56 -7.54
C ALA A 511 51.21 -40.40 -7.87
N ASP A 512 50.45 -40.84 -6.85
CA ASP A 512 49.20 -41.57 -7.07
C ASP A 512 48.13 -40.67 -7.74
N VAL A 513 48.20 -39.38 -7.45
CA VAL A 513 47.52 -38.26 -8.12
C VAL A 513 48.52 -37.12 -8.17
N SER A 514 48.72 -36.48 -9.33
CA SER A 514 49.69 -35.38 -9.49
C SER A 514 49.07 -33.98 -9.49
N GLU A 515 47.74 -33.84 -9.54
CA GLU A 515 47.05 -32.55 -9.53
C GLU A 515 45.64 -32.64 -8.90
N VAL A 516 45.26 -31.65 -8.09
CA VAL A 516 43.96 -31.55 -7.42
C VAL A 516 43.46 -30.10 -7.46
N THR A 517 42.24 -29.89 -7.96
CA THR A 517 41.55 -28.59 -7.90
C THR A 517 40.91 -28.36 -6.54
N VAL A 518 41.14 -27.20 -5.93
CA VAL A 518 40.54 -26.77 -4.66
C VAL A 518 39.83 -25.43 -4.81
N SER A 519 38.75 -25.25 -4.06
CA SER A 519 37.93 -24.04 -4.00
C SER A 519 37.64 -23.57 -2.57
N GLY A 520 38.32 -24.14 -1.58
CA GLY A 520 38.07 -23.88 -0.16
C GLY A 520 39.08 -24.58 0.76
N PRO A 521 39.01 -24.34 2.07
CA PRO A 521 40.01 -24.81 3.02
C PRO A 521 40.12 -26.33 3.04
N THR A 522 41.31 -26.84 2.74
CA THR A 522 41.55 -28.27 2.54
C THR A 522 42.95 -28.63 3.06
N SER A 523 43.14 -29.86 3.52
CA SER A 523 44.47 -30.45 3.73
C SER A 523 44.70 -31.54 2.68
N LEU A 524 45.71 -31.35 1.84
CA LEU A 524 46.10 -32.27 0.78
C LEU A 524 47.40 -32.97 1.15
N THR A 525 47.44 -34.29 0.94
CA THR A 525 48.66 -35.08 1.01
C THR A 525 48.82 -35.85 -0.28
N PHE A 526 49.84 -35.50 -1.07
CA PHE A 526 50.17 -36.23 -2.28
C PHE A 526 51.01 -37.46 -1.92
N ASN A 527 50.44 -38.64 -2.16
CA ASN A 527 51.08 -39.91 -1.91
C ASN A 527 51.95 -40.31 -3.11
N TYR A 528 53.15 -40.79 -2.84
CA TYR A 528 54.09 -41.29 -3.83
C TYR A 528 54.32 -42.79 -3.66
N THR A 529 54.19 -43.52 -4.76
CA THR A 529 54.55 -44.94 -4.85
C THR A 529 55.93 -45.07 -5.51
N LEU A 530 56.83 -45.85 -4.90
CA LEU A 530 58.15 -46.15 -5.48
C LEU A 530 58.02 -47.22 -6.57
N TYR A 531 58.62 -46.98 -7.73
CA TYR A 531 58.71 -47.90 -8.86
C TYR A 531 60.17 -48.17 -9.25
N HIS A 532 60.43 -49.40 -9.71
CA HIS A 532 61.69 -49.77 -10.35
C HIS A 532 61.45 -50.22 -11.79
N VAL A 533 62.46 -50.02 -12.64
CA VAL A 533 62.49 -50.52 -14.02
C VAL A 533 62.92 -51.97 -14.02
N VAL A 534 62.10 -52.82 -14.64
CA VAL A 534 62.48 -54.17 -15.06
C VAL A 534 62.76 -54.12 -16.55
N SER A 535 64.02 -54.28 -16.94
CA SER A 535 64.41 -54.44 -18.34
C SER A 535 64.71 -55.90 -18.63
N ALA A 536 64.28 -56.38 -19.79
CA ALA A 536 64.56 -57.73 -20.23
C ALA A 536 64.81 -57.72 -21.74
N SER A 537 65.92 -58.32 -22.16
CA SER A 537 66.42 -58.28 -23.54
C SER A 537 66.65 -59.69 -24.09
N SER A 538 66.51 -59.83 -25.41
CA SER A 538 66.83 -61.08 -26.10
C SER A 538 67.36 -60.78 -27.49
N SER A 539 68.30 -61.61 -27.95
CA SER A 539 68.79 -61.60 -29.34
C SER A 539 67.88 -62.38 -30.30
N TYR A 540 67.04 -63.28 -29.79
CA TYR A 540 66.09 -64.09 -30.55
C TYR A 540 64.75 -64.17 -29.81
N GLY A 541 63.62 -64.19 -30.52
CA GLY A 541 62.29 -64.17 -29.89
C GLY A 541 61.95 -62.82 -29.25
N SER A 542 60.70 -62.66 -28.85
CA SER A 542 60.17 -61.42 -28.26
C SER A 542 60.04 -61.54 -26.75
N VAL A 543 60.49 -60.53 -26.03
CA VAL A 543 60.39 -60.48 -24.56
C VAL A 543 59.12 -59.74 -24.13
N ARG A 544 58.42 -60.28 -23.14
CA ARG A 544 57.24 -59.69 -22.48
C ARG A 544 57.52 -59.48 -20.99
N GLY A 545 56.85 -58.48 -20.41
CA GLY A 545 56.96 -58.13 -18.99
C GLY A 545 58.05 -57.11 -18.63
N ALA A 546 58.81 -56.58 -19.60
CA ALA A 546 59.66 -55.41 -19.32
C ALA A 546 58.79 -54.15 -19.10
N GLY A 547 59.11 -53.32 -18.11
CA GLY A 547 58.29 -52.18 -17.72
C GLY A 547 58.67 -51.54 -16.38
N LEU A 548 57.78 -50.70 -15.86
CA LEU A 548 57.87 -50.10 -14.53
C LEU A 548 56.94 -50.85 -13.57
N TYR A 549 57.48 -51.26 -12.43
CA TYR A 549 56.77 -52.07 -11.43
C TYR A 549 56.87 -51.42 -10.06
N PRO A 550 55.76 -51.37 -9.27
CA PRO A 550 55.82 -50.90 -7.89
C PRO A 550 56.82 -51.71 -7.05
N ASN A 551 57.48 -51.06 -6.11
CA ASN A 551 58.39 -51.71 -5.17
C ASN A 551 57.67 -52.83 -4.39
N GLY A 552 58.27 -54.02 -4.36
CA GLY A 552 57.71 -55.23 -3.75
C GLY A 552 56.64 -55.97 -4.59
N SER A 553 56.29 -55.47 -5.79
CA SER A 553 55.36 -56.17 -6.69
C SER A 553 56.04 -57.32 -7.45
N LEU A 554 55.24 -58.19 -8.07
CA LEU A 554 55.73 -59.33 -8.85
C LEU A 554 55.70 -59.00 -10.36
N ALA A 555 56.83 -59.16 -11.03
CA ALA A 555 56.95 -59.04 -12.49
C ALA A 555 57.12 -60.42 -13.13
N THR A 556 56.22 -60.79 -14.05
CA THR A 556 56.32 -62.01 -14.86
C THR A 556 57.01 -61.70 -16.18
N ILE A 557 58.24 -62.20 -16.37
CA ILE A 557 59.05 -62.00 -17.57
C ILE A 557 59.02 -63.28 -18.41
N ALA A 558 58.75 -63.14 -19.70
CA ALA A 558 58.63 -64.28 -20.63
C ALA A 558 59.34 -63.99 -21.95
N VAL A 559 59.83 -65.03 -22.62
CA VAL A 559 60.35 -64.94 -23.99
C VAL A 559 59.63 -65.94 -24.90
N GLU A 560 59.07 -65.45 -26.00
CA GLU A 560 58.25 -66.22 -26.94
C GLU A 560 58.60 -65.90 -28.40
N PRO A 561 58.68 -66.90 -29.30
CA PRO A 561 58.72 -68.33 -29.03
C PRO A 561 60.07 -68.74 -28.40
N THR A 562 60.13 -69.90 -27.76
CA THR A 562 61.35 -70.45 -27.10
C THR A 562 62.30 -71.16 -28.06
N THR A 563 61.88 -71.34 -29.30
CA THR A 563 62.71 -71.81 -30.42
C THR A 563 62.47 -70.88 -31.61
N VAL A 564 63.55 -70.42 -32.23
CA VAL A 564 63.51 -69.49 -33.37
C VAL A 564 64.37 -70.06 -34.48
N GLU A 565 63.76 -70.38 -35.62
CA GLU A 565 64.51 -70.68 -36.84
C GLU A 565 65.12 -69.37 -37.39
N VAL A 566 66.44 -69.38 -37.60
CA VAL A 566 67.21 -68.20 -38.03
C VAL A 566 67.73 -68.35 -39.46
N GLU A 567 68.00 -69.57 -39.88
CA GLU A 567 68.37 -69.99 -41.24
C GLU A 567 67.80 -71.40 -41.46
N GLU A 568 67.59 -71.83 -42.70
CA GLU A 568 67.00 -73.14 -43.03
C GLU A 568 67.80 -74.29 -42.37
N GLY A 569 67.14 -75.06 -41.49
CA GLY A 569 67.77 -76.13 -40.71
C GLY A 569 68.63 -75.66 -39.53
N VAL A 570 68.56 -74.38 -39.15
CA VAL A 570 69.26 -73.79 -38.02
C VAL A 570 68.28 -73.11 -37.07
N VAL A 571 68.10 -73.70 -35.89
CA VAL A 571 67.26 -73.10 -34.83
C VAL A 571 68.11 -72.65 -33.64
N MET A 572 67.77 -71.50 -33.08
CA MET A 572 68.21 -71.06 -31.76
C MET A 572 67.18 -71.54 -30.75
N GLU A 573 67.63 -72.33 -29.77
CA GLU A 573 66.84 -72.84 -28.65
C GLU A 573 67.16 -72.02 -27.40
N PHE A 574 66.13 -71.56 -26.69
CA PHE A 574 66.29 -70.84 -25.42
C PHE A 574 66.89 -71.76 -24.36
N THR A 575 67.92 -71.30 -23.64
CA THR A 575 68.61 -72.10 -22.62
C THR A 575 68.52 -71.54 -21.21
N GLY A 576 68.04 -70.30 -21.05
CA GLY A 576 67.81 -69.70 -19.74
C GLY A 576 67.87 -68.18 -19.73
N TRP A 577 67.55 -67.59 -18.58
CA TRP A 577 67.79 -66.17 -18.29
C TRP A 577 69.12 -65.99 -17.56
N THR A 578 69.76 -64.84 -17.76
CA THR A 578 70.94 -64.38 -17.01
C THR A 578 70.84 -62.88 -16.73
N GLY A 579 71.73 -62.34 -15.89
CA GLY A 579 71.68 -60.97 -15.38
C GLY A 579 71.38 -60.97 -13.88
N ASP A 580 70.34 -60.24 -13.47
CA ASP A 580 69.91 -60.15 -12.06
C ASP A 580 69.23 -61.42 -11.51
N LEU A 581 68.76 -62.31 -12.39
CA LEU A 581 68.26 -63.65 -12.06
C LEU A 581 68.84 -64.66 -13.06
N THR A 582 69.05 -65.89 -12.61
CA THR A 582 69.32 -67.04 -13.47
C THR A 582 68.19 -68.06 -13.34
N SER A 583 67.66 -68.51 -14.48
CA SER A 583 66.64 -69.56 -14.57
C SER A 583 66.78 -70.31 -15.89
N LYS A 584 66.29 -71.55 -15.95
CA LYS A 584 66.16 -72.31 -17.22
C LYS A 584 64.76 -72.24 -17.82
N ASP A 585 63.79 -71.76 -17.05
CA ASP A 585 62.41 -71.65 -17.50
C ASP A 585 62.22 -70.42 -18.39
N PRO A 586 61.48 -70.53 -19.50
CA PRO A 586 61.27 -69.42 -20.44
C PRO A 586 60.36 -68.31 -19.88
N VAL A 587 59.63 -68.61 -18.81
CA VAL A 587 58.83 -67.67 -18.01
C VAL A 587 59.38 -67.67 -16.59
N VAL A 588 59.61 -66.48 -16.03
CA VAL A 588 60.09 -66.29 -14.65
C VAL A 588 59.25 -65.24 -13.94
N GLU A 589 59.07 -65.40 -12.63
CA GLU A 589 58.46 -64.41 -11.76
C GLU A 589 59.53 -63.82 -10.83
N VAL A 590 59.59 -62.49 -10.74
CA VAL A 590 60.61 -61.77 -9.95
C VAL A 590 59.94 -60.75 -9.05
N VAL A 591 60.28 -60.73 -7.77
CA VAL A 591 59.88 -59.65 -6.85
C VAL A 591 60.73 -58.43 -7.15
N VAL A 592 60.08 -57.30 -7.42
CA VAL A 592 60.75 -56.06 -7.83
C VAL A 592 61.03 -55.18 -6.61
N ASP A 593 62.15 -55.46 -5.93
CA ASP A 593 62.66 -54.67 -4.79
C ASP A 593 63.76 -53.65 -5.19
N ARG A 594 64.16 -53.68 -6.46
CA ARG A 594 65.22 -52.86 -7.08
C ARG A 594 65.10 -52.90 -8.61
N PRO A 595 65.87 -52.11 -9.37
CA PRO A 595 65.97 -52.27 -10.82
C PRO A 595 66.53 -53.64 -11.18
N ILE A 596 65.91 -54.30 -12.17
CA ILE A 596 66.22 -55.68 -12.58
C ILE A 596 66.52 -55.68 -14.09
N ASN A 597 67.64 -56.28 -14.48
CA ASN A 597 68.05 -56.46 -15.87
C ASN A 597 68.22 -57.94 -16.19
N LEU A 598 67.43 -58.47 -17.13
CA LEU A 598 67.51 -59.84 -17.60
C LEU A 598 67.91 -59.92 -19.09
N THR A 599 68.66 -60.96 -19.43
CA THR A 599 69.05 -61.29 -20.81
C THR A 599 68.75 -62.74 -21.08
N ALA A 600 67.99 -63.02 -22.13
CA ALA A 600 67.72 -64.38 -22.57
C ALA A 600 68.95 -64.98 -23.26
N MET A 601 69.32 -66.19 -22.83
CA MET A 601 70.40 -67.00 -23.39
C MET A 601 69.84 -68.02 -24.37
N TRP A 602 70.64 -68.28 -25.41
CA TRP A 602 70.25 -69.11 -26.54
C TRP A 602 71.40 -70.05 -26.92
N SER A 603 71.08 -71.22 -27.45
CA SER A 603 72.05 -72.16 -28.01
C SER A 603 71.62 -72.62 -29.39
N LYS A 604 72.60 -72.74 -30.29
CA LYS A 604 72.39 -73.16 -31.67
C LYS A 604 72.13 -74.66 -31.73
N ARG A 605 71.16 -75.08 -32.54
CA ARG A 605 70.92 -76.47 -32.97
C ARG A 605 70.94 -76.53 -34.50
N LEU A 606 71.27 -77.70 -35.03
CA LEU A 606 71.33 -77.99 -36.46
C LEU A 606 70.41 -79.17 -36.78
N SER A 607 69.70 -79.14 -37.92
CA SER A 607 68.91 -80.31 -38.34
C SER A 607 69.79 -81.41 -38.94
N LEU A 608 69.56 -82.62 -38.45
CA LEU A 608 69.91 -83.88 -39.10
C LEU A 608 68.66 -84.42 -39.77
N THR A 609 68.70 -84.53 -41.09
CA THR A 609 67.57 -84.97 -41.90
C THR A 609 67.91 -86.28 -42.58
N ILE A 610 67.12 -87.32 -42.36
CA ILE A 610 67.35 -88.67 -42.87
C ILE A 610 66.22 -89.06 -43.80
N ALA A 611 66.51 -89.09 -45.11
CA ALA A 611 65.57 -89.47 -46.16
C ALA A 611 65.74 -90.94 -46.56
N LEU A 612 64.66 -91.59 -46.99
CA LEU A 612 64.72 -92.95 -47.54
C LEU A 612 64.84 -92.95 -49.06
N GLU A 613 65.68 -93.84 -49.60
CA GLU A 613 65.81 -94.03 -51.04
C GLU A 613 65.77 -95.53 -51.41
N GLY A 614 64.95 -95.86 -52.40
CA GLY A 614 64.69 -97.24 -52.84
C GLY A 614 63.67 -98.04 -52.02
N VAL A 615 63.34 -97.59 -50.79
CA VAL A 615 62.28 -98.14 -49.93
C VAL A 615 61.45 -97.00 -49.32
N GLU A 616 60.16 -97.25 -49.06
CA GLU A 616 59.23 -96.25 -48.47
C GLU A 616 59.34 -96.18 -46.94
N ARG A 617 59.80 -97.25 -46.29
CA ARG A 617 59.92 -97.37 -44.82
C ARG A 617 61.19 -98.12 -44.42
N ALA A 618 61.81 -97.67 -43.35
CA ALA A 618 62.89 -98.38 -42.68
C ALA A 618 62.85 -98.09 -41.16
N SER A 619 63.79 -98.67 -40.42
CA SER A 619 64.09 -98.23 -39.07
C SER A 619 65.60 -98.16 -38.90
N ILE A 620 66.05 -97.13 -38.20
CA ILE A 620 67.43 -96.98 -37.80
C ILE A 620 67.52 -97.04 -36.27
N SER A 621 68.73 -97.20 -35.74
CA SER A 621 69.07 -96.70 -34.43
C SER A 621 69.79 -95.36 -34.58
N LEU A 622 69.37 -94.36 -33.82
CA LEU A 622 70.04 -93.06 -33.69
C LEU A 622 70.55 -92.99 -32.24
N ASP A 623 71.87 -92.98 -32.05
CA ASP A 623 72.53 -93.12 -30.74
C ASP A 623 72.02 -94.32 -29.90
N GLY A 624 71.62 -95.40 -30.56
CA GLY A 624 71.11 -96.63 -29.94
C GLY A 624 69.58 -96.68 -29.81
N GLU A 625 68.87 -95.55 -29.76
CA GLU A 625 67.41 -95.53 -29.70
C GLU A 625 66.76 -95.84 -31.05
N GLN A 626 65.57 -96.47 -31.04
CA GLN A 626 64.90 -96.90 -32.28
C GLN A 626 64.15 -95.72 -32.92
N ALA A 627 64.64 -95.25 -34.07
CA ALA A 627 63.96 -94.25 -34.87
C ALA A 627 63.35 -94.91 -36.13
N PRO A 628 62.02 -95.12 -36.18
CA PRO A 628 61.34 -95.50 -37.42
C PRO A 628 61.36 -94.31 -38.39
N ILE A 629 61.54 -94.59 -39.69
CA ILE A 629 61.50 -93.58 -40.75
C ILE A 629 60.38 -93.96 -41.72
N ASP A 630 59.46 -93.02 -41.95
CA ASP A 630 58.36 -93.11 -42.90
C ASP A 630 58.49 -91.92 -43.87
N GLY A 631 59.16 -92.13 -45.00
CA GLY A 631 59.63 -91.06 -45.88
C GLY A 631 60.88 -90.31 -45.37
N LEU A 632 60.72 -89.46 -44.35
CA LEU A 632 61.73 -88.54 -43.82
C LEU A 632 61.74 -88.55 -42.28
N LEU A 633 62.91 -88.40 -41.67
CA LEU A 633 63.08 -88.12 -40.24
C LEU A 633 63.98 -86.89 -40.08
N GLU A 634 63.48 -85.84 -39.44
CA GLU A 634 64.28 -84.64 -39.11
C GLU A 634 64.40 -84.49 -37.60
N VAL A 635 65.62 -84.24 -37.11
CA VAL A 635 65.94 -84.10 -35.68
C VAL A 635 66.94 -82.96 -35.49
N TYR A 636 66.65 -82.03 -34.58
CA TYR A 636 67.57 -80.95 -34.22
C TYR A 636 68.55 -81.41 -33.13
N VAL A 637 69.85 -81.17 -33.36
CA VAL A 637 70.94 -81.69 -32.53
C VAL A 637 72.01 -80.62 -32.27
N GLU A 638 72.84 -80.85 -31.26
CA GLU A 638 73.92 -79.92 -30.90
C GLU A 638 75.02 -79.89 -31.98
N PRO A 639 75.53 -78.70 -32.37
CA PRO A 639 76.65 -78.59 -33.29
C PRO A 639 77.86 -79.40 -32.84
N ASN A 640 78.47 -80.11 -33.79
CA ASN A 640 79.62 -81.00 -33.62
C ASN A 640 79.41 -82.19 -32.68
N ARG A 641 78.18 -82.46 -32.21
CA ARG A 641 77.85 -83.75 -31.58
C ARG A 641 78.00 -84.87 -32.63
N SER A 642 78.80 -85.88 -32.30
CA SER A 642 78.86 -87.11 -33.08
C SER A 642 77.66 -87.99 -32.75
N LEU A 643 76.92 -88.38 -33.78
CA LEU A 643 75.72 -89.22 -33.71
C LEU A 643 75.99 -90.52 -34.45
N THR A 644 75.65 -91.66 -33.86
CA THR A 644 75.78 -92.97 -34.47
C THR A 644 74.46 -93.40 -35.09
N LEU A 645 74.42 -93.49 -36.41
CA LEU A 645 73.28 -93.97 -37.19
C LEU A 645 73.53 -95.42 -37.60
N SER A 646 72.66 -96.34 -37.16
CA SER A 646 72.77 -97.77 -37.47
C SER A 646 71.52 -98.28 -38.18
N VAL A 647 71.69 -99.00 -39.27
CA VAL A 647 70.61 -99.67 -40.00
C VAL A 647 70.11 -100.86 -39.17
N ARG A 648 68.81 -100.90 -38.82
CA ARG A 648 68.27 -102.01 -37.99
C ARG A 648 68.26 -103.37 -38.69
N SER A 649 68.15 -103.41 -40.01
CA SER A 649 68.29 -104.65 -40.79
C SER A 649 68.92 -104.36 -42.15
N THR A 650 70.05 -104.97 -42.46
CA THR A 650 70.68 -104.84 -43.78
C THR A 650 69.88 -105.49 -44.90
N THR A 651 68.90 -106.34 -44.58
CA THR A 651 67.99 -106.96 -45.55
C THR A 651 66.53 -106.67 -45.15
N LEU A 652 65.82 -105.94 -45.99
CA LEU A 652 64.39 -105.66 -45.85
C LEU A 652 63.59 -106.59 -46.75
N TRP A 653 62.74 -107.40 -46.11
CA TRP A 653 61.80 -108.29 -46.76
C TRP A 653 60.49 -107.54 -46.99
N THR A 654 60.27 -107.07 -48.21
CA THR A 654 59.05 -106.32 -48.57
C THR A 654 58.19 -107.13 -49.54
N PRO A 655 56.87 -106.88 -49.64
CA PRO A 655 56.03 -107.50 -50.66
C PRO A 655 56.47 -107.20 -52.11
N ARG A 656 57.24 -106.12 -52.33
CA ARG A 656 57.76 -105.73 -53.66
C ARG A 656 59.10 -106.39 -54.00
N GLY A 657 59.71 -107.12 -53.06
CA GLY A 657 60.99 -107.82 -53.25
C GLY A 657 61.90 -107.76 -52.01
N ILE A 658 63.03 -108.47 -52.10
CA ILE A 658 64.10 -108.41 -51.10
C ILE A 658 65.00 -107.23 -51.46
N TYR A 659 65.12 -106.28 -50.54
CA TYR A 659 65.99 -105.11 -50.66
C TYR A 659 67.15 -105.25 -49.68
N VAL A 660 68.36 -104.99 -50.15
CA VAL A 660 69.57 -104.97 -49.31
C VAL A 660 70.10 -103.55 -49.23
N PHE A 661 70.45 -103.15 -48.01
CA PHE A 661 71.10 -101.88 -47.72
C PHE A 661 72.37 -101.76 -48.58
N LYS A 662 72.56 -100.60 -49.21
CA LYS A 662 73.72 -100.32 -50.05
C LYS A 662 74.70 -99.38 -49.37
N LEU A 663 74.22 -98.21 -49.00
CA LEU A 663 75.02 -97.16 -48.38
C LEU A 663 74.15 -96.06 -47.77
N TRP A 664 74.75 -95.30 -46.87
CA TRP A 664 74.27 -94.01 -46.42
C TRP A 664 74.73 -92.94 -47.43
N GLY A 665 73.85 -92.54 -48.34
CA GLY A 665 74.08 -91.48 -49.31
C GLY A 665 74.25 -90.11 -48.63
N GLY A 666 75.01 -89.23 -49.25
CA GLY A 666 75.44 -87.95 -48.65
C GLY A 666 76.71 -88.08 -47.80
N VAL A 667 76.91 -89.22 -47.13
CA VAL A 667 78.15 -89.56 -46.39
C VAL A 667 78.94 -90.73 -47.00
N ASN A 668 78.38 -91.41 -48.01
CA ASN A 668 78.97 -92.48 -48.81
C ASN A 668 79.51 -93.70 -48.04
N GLU A 669 78.91 -94.01 -46.88
CA GLU A 669 79.31 -95.13 -46.03
C GLU A 669 78.53 -96.42 -46.37
N THR A 670 79.22 -97.54 -46.58
CA THR A 670 78.61 -98.86 -46.93
C THR A 670 78.47 -99.80 -45.71
N SER A 671 79.06 -99.44 -44.58
CA SER A 671 78.81 -100.07 -43.28
C SER A 671 77.35 -99.90 -42.85
N SER A 672 76.79 -100.92 -42.19
CA SER A 672 75.46 -100.84 -41.56
C SER A 672 75.41 -99.83 -40.40
N THR A 673 76.53 -99.25 -39.99
CA THR A 673 76.63 -98.18 -39.00
C THR A 673 77.56 -97.09 -39.51
N VAL A 674 77.12 -95.83 -39.43
CA VAL A 674 77.90 -94.62 -39.73
C VAL A 674 77.84 -93.66 -38.54
N THR A 675 78.93 -92.93 -38.30
CA THR A 675 78.94 -91.83 -37.33
C THR A 675 78.99 -90.51 -38.08
N VAL A 676 78.04 -89.62 -37.81
CA VAL A 676 77.94 -88.29 -38.44
C VAL A 676 78.12 -87.21 -37.39
N SER A 677 78.83 -86.13 -37.71
CA SER A 677 78.93 -84.95 -36.85
C SER A 677 78.47 -83.72 -37.62
N LEU A 678 77.57 -82.93 -37.01
CA LEU A 678 76.94 -81.80 -37.68
C LEU A 678 77.70 -80.52 -37.39
N SER A 679 78.57 -80.10 -38.31
CA SER A 679 79.14 -78.74 -38.33
C SER A 679 78.23 -77.74 -39.07
N LYS A 680 77.26 -78.26 -39.83
CA LYS A 680 76.18 -77.56 -40.56
C LYS A 680 74.97 -78.51 -40.66
N PRO A 681 73.78 -78.05 -41.09
CA PRO A 681 72.64 -78.94 -41.34
C PRO A 681 73.04 -80.04 -42.34
N LEU A 682 72.59 -81.27 -42.09
CA LEU A 682 73.05 -82.46 -42.82
C LEU A 682 71.88 -83.33 -43.26
N GLU A 683 71.75 -83.52 -44.58
CA GLU A 683 70.87 -84.54 -45.15
C GLU A 683 71.67 -85.84 -45.38
N VAL A 684 71.14 -86.97 -44.89
CA VAL A 684 71.67 -88.32 -45.10
C VAL A 684 70.59 -89.17 -45.77
N LYS A 685 70.93 -89.88 -46.85
CA LYS A 685 70.00 -90.76 -47.55
C LYS A 685 70.25 -92.22 -47.21
N LEU A 686 69.27 -92.92 -46.63
CA LEU A 686 69.39 -94.34 -46.35
C LEU A 686 68.98 -95.15 -47.60
N ILE A 687 69.97 -95.66 -48.35
CA ILE A 687 69.75 -96.27 -49.67
C ILE A 687 69.67 -97.80 -49.61
N TYR A 688 68.61 -98.35 -50.18
CA TYR A 688 68.40 -99.80 -50.37
C TYR A 688 68.19 -100.15 -51.85
N ALA A 689 68.67 -101.32 -52.28
CA ALA A 689 68.48 -101.82 -53.64
C ALA A 689 68.06 -103.29 -53.70
N LYS A 690 67.29 -103.65 -54.73
CA LYS A 690 66.62 -104.95 -54.91
C LYS A 690 67.55 -106.02 -55.50
N ILE A 691 67.41 -107.28 -55.07
CA ILE A 691 68.12 -108.46 -55.62
C ILE A 691 67.34 -109.07 -56.81
N ASP A 692 68.07 -109.61 -57.79
CA ASP A 692 67.55 -110.34 -58.96
C ASP A 692 67.86 -111.86 -58.90
N TYR A 693 67.03 -112.70 -59.52
CA TYR A 693 66.87 -114.13 -59.19
C TYR A 693 67.87 -115.11 -59.85
N ALA A 694 68.75 -114.65 -60.74
CA ALA A 694 69.54 -115.52 -61.63
C ALA A 694 70.72 -116.29 -60.98
N THR A 695 71.10 -115.98 -59.73
CA THR A 695 72.40 -116.37 -59.15
C THR A 695 72.39 -117.59 -58.21
N LEU A 696 71.28 -118.34 -58.10
CA LEU A 696 71.03 -119.22 -56.94
C LEU A 696 71.17 -120.76 -57.14
N TYR A 697 71.61 -121.27 -58.30
CA TYR A 697 71.47 -122.70 -58.65
C TYR A 697 72.72 -123.42 -59.21
N SER A 698 73.93 -123.08 -58.76
CA SER A 698 75.17 -123.83 -59.08
C SER A 698 75.81 -124.58 -57.90
N LEU A 699 75.06 -124.85 -56.83
CA LEU A 699 75.52 -125.62 -55.67
C LEU A 699 74.46 -126.65 -55.23
N MET A 700 74.31 -127.75 -55.97
CA MET A 700 73.42 -128.87 -55.63
C MET A 700 74.09 -130.24 -55.80
N ALA A 701 74.31 -130.95 -54.68
CA ALA A 701 74.38 -132.41 -54.60
C ALA A 701 74.18 -132.87 -53.13
N ILE A 702 73.43 -133.97 -52.94
CA ILE A 702 72.88 -134.49 -51.66
C ILE A 702 73.25 -136.00 -51.59
N PRO A 703 73.52 -136.63 -50.41
CA PRO A 703 72.55 -137.64 -49.89
C PRO A 703 72.54 -137.97 -48.36
N ALA A 704 71.31 -138.18 -47.84
CA ALA A 704 70.78 -139.27 -46.96
C ALA A 704 71.58 -139.84 -45.74
N PHE A 705 71.04 -140.48 -44.69
CA PHE A 705 69.81 -141.26 -44.38
C PHE A 705 69.51 -141.11 -42.85
N MET A 706 68.28 -141.03 -42.31
CA MET A 706 67.38 -142.14 -41.89
C MET A 706 66.09 -141.51 -41.25
N LEU A 707 64.87 -141.79 -41.75
CA LEU A 707 63.85 -142.75 -41.25
C LEU A 707 62.87 -142.28 -40.14
N PHE A 708 61.76 -141.67 -40.59
CA PHE A 708 60.32 -141.90 -40.31
C PHE A 708 59.86 -142.85 -39.16
N PRO A 709 58.68 -142.60 -38.51
CA PRO A 709 57.38 -142.51 -39.20
C PRO A 709 56.38 -141.39 -38.82
N LEU A 710 55.45 -141.14 -39.76
CA LEU A 710 54.17 -140.41 -39.62
C LEU A 710 53.04 -141.40 -39.23
N PRO A 711 51.89 -140.91 -38.71
CA PRO A 711 50.74 -140.50 -39.56
C PRO A 711 50.34 -139.03 -39.31
N VAL A 712 49.92 -138.21 -40.27
CA VAL A 712 48.77 -138.33 -41.22
C VAL A 712 47.40 -138.23 -40.54
N LEU A 713 46.90 -137.00 -40.39
CA LEU A 713 45.63 -136.49 -40.96
C LEU A 713 45.64 -134.96 -40.72
N GLY A 714 45.47 -134.10 -41.72
CA GLY A 714 44.16 -133.58 -42.15
C GLY A 714 43.70 -132.42 -41.25
N LEU A 715 43.05 -131.35 -41.70
CA LEU A 715 42.61 -130.91 -43.02
C LEU A 715 42.18 -129.43 -42.86
N MET A 716 42.25 -128.63 -43.93
CA MET A 716 41.43 -127.42 -44.15
C MET A 716 41.49 -126.25 -43.11
N ARG A 717 41.85 -125.04 -43.57
CA ARG A 717 40.95 -123.89 -43.84
C ARG A 717 40.14 -123.38 -42.61
N ARG A 718 40.32 -122.09 -42.29
CA ARG A 718 39.33 -120.97 -42.39
C ARG A 718 37.83 -121.37 -42.54
N PRO A 719 36.84 -120.49 -42.18
CA PRO A 719 36.86 -119.14 -41.56
C PRO A 719 35.59 -118.84 -40.66
N VAL A 720 35.12 -117.57 -40.60
CA VAL A 720 33.68 -117.14 -40.62
C VAL A 720 32.88 -117.31 -39.30
N VAL A 721 31.92 -116.47 -38.87
CA VAL A 721 31.37 -115.13 -39.29
C VAL A 721 30.63 -114.51 -38.07
N SER A 722 30.41 -113.21 -37.92
CA SER A 722 29.48 -112.28 -38.62
C SER A 722 29.73 -110.84 -38.13
N ASP A 723 29.39 -109.72 -38.77
CA ASP A 723 29.25 -109.27 -40.18
C ASP A 723 29.18 -107.70 -40.12
N SER A 724 29.29 -106.85 -41.14
CA SER A 724 29.32 -107.01 -42.60
C SER A 724 30.04 -105.84 -43.32
N ARG A 725 30.03 -105.88 -44.66
CA ARG A 725 29.89 -104.79 -45.67
C ARG A 725 29.88 -103.30 -45.17
N ALA A 726 30.46 -102.31 -45.86
CA ALA A 726 31.29 -102.25 -47.09
C ALA A 726 31.90 -100.83 -47.31
N LEU A 727 32.86 -100.75 -48.24
CA LEU A 727 33.28 -99.61 -49.12
C LEU A 727 32.17 -98.58 -49.51
N PRO A 728 32.48 -97.37 -50.08
CA PRO A 728 33.52 -96.38 -49.71
C PRO A 728 33.15 -94.89 -49.99
N GLU A 729 34.11 -93.98 -49.74
CA GLU A 729 34.50 -92.76 -50.50
C GLU A 729 33.52 -91.72 -51.14
N LEU A 730 33.95 -90.45 -50.97
CA LEU A 730 33.84 -89.25 -51.85
C LEU A 730 32.63 -88.26 -51.77
N LEU A 731 33.00 -87.03 -51.36
CA LEU A 731 32.65 -85.70 -51.90
C LEU A 731 31.25 -85.05 -51.73
N ARG A 732 31.33 -83.83 -51.14
CA ARG A 732 30.62 -82.56 -51.47
C ARG A 732 29.16 -82.30 -51.02
N ARG A 733 29.09 -81.18 -50.28
CA ARG A 733 28.18 -80.01 -50.38
C ARG A 733 26.82 -79.98 -49.67
N ARG A 734 26.75 -78.95 -48.81
CA ARG A 734 25.70 -77.93 -48.61
C ARG A 734 24.47 -78.22 -47.73
N VAL A 735 24.43 -77.43 -46.65
CA VAL A 735 23.30 -76.63 -46.13
C VAL A 735 22.09 -77.40 -45.59
N GLY A 736 22.01 -77.47 -44.26
CA GLY A 736 20.76 -77.56 -43.50
C GLY A 736 20.62 -76.31 -42.61
N ARG A 737 19.47 -75.64 -42.66
CA ARG A 737 19.15 -74.47 -41.80
C ARG A 737 19.04 -74.91 -40.33
N ILE A 738 19.56 -74.11 -39.41
CA ILE A 738 19.07 -74.07 -38.02
C ILE A 738 18.26 -72.79 -37.85
N VAL A 739 17.05 -72.92 -37.30
CA VAL A 739 16.10 -71.84 -37.09
C VAL A 739 16.35 -71.20 -35.72
N ILE A 740 16.71 -69.92 -35.70
CA ILE A 740 16.85 -69.15 -34.47
C ILE A 740 15.46 -68.66 -34.02
N SER A 741 15.16 -68.81 -32.73
CA SER A 741 13.83 -68.52 -32.19
C SER A 741 13.51 -67.01 -32.15
N ARG A 742 12.21 -66.67 -32.17
CA ARG A 742 11.74 -65.28 -32.04
C ARG A 742 12.18 -64.61 -30.73
N ALA A 743 12.41 -65.36 -29.67
CA ALA A 743 12.94 -64.83 -28.40
C ALA A 743 14.39 -64.35 -28.55
N THR A 744 15.23 -65.11 -29.26
CA THR A 744 16.64 -64.77 -29.52
C THR A 744 16.77 -63.52 -30.41
N TYR A 745 15.86 -63.35 -31.38
CA TYR A 745 15.79 -62.14 -32.21
C TYR A 745 15.38 -60.88 -31.41
N MET A 746 14.46 -61.01 -30.45
CA MET A 746 14.04 -59.90 -29.61
C MET A 746 15.14 -59.48 -28.60
N ALA A 747 15.89 -60.43 -28.03
CA ALA A 747 17.03 -60.14 -27.16
C ALA A 747 18.14 -59.35 -27.88
N ALA A 748 18.48 -59.73 -29.12
CA ALA A 748 19.45 -58.99 -29.93
C ALA A 748 18.99 -57.56 -30.28
N ARG A 749 17.67 -57.35 -30.44
CA ARG A 749 17.07 -56.04 -30.76
C ARG A 749 17.03 -55.08 -29.56
N GLU A 750 16.85 -55.59 -28.34
CA GLU A 750 16.93 -54.78 -27.12
C GLU A 750 18.38 -54.33 -26.85
N ALA A 751 19.34 -55.24 -27.03
CA ALA A 751 20.78 -54.94 -26.87
C ALA A 751 21.27 -53.83 -27.83
N PHE A 752 20.82 -53.85 -29.08
CA PHE A 752 21.12 -52.78 -30.05
C PHE A 752 20.60 -51.41 -29.60
N LYS A 753 19.42 -51.38 -28.99
CA LYS A 753 18.76 -50.13 -28.55
C LYS A 753 19.44 -49.48 -27.34
N ALA A 754 20.06 -50.30 -26.47
CA ALA A 754 20.87 -49.81 -25.36
C ALA A 754 22.21 -49.19 -25.81
N ILE A 755 22.74 -49.65 -26.95
CA ILE A 755 24.02 -49.16 -27.51
C ILE A 755 23.82 -47.85 -28.29
N ASP A 756 22.73 -47.69 -29.06
CA ASP A 756 22.38 -46.40 -29.71
C ASP A 756 22.28 -45.26 -28.67
N GLY A 757 21.63 -45.50 -27.54
CA GLY A 757 21.50 -44.50 -26.46
C GLY A 757 22.82 -44.11 -25.79
N ALA A 758 23.83 -44.98 -25.81
CA ALA A 758 25.18 -44.67 -25.32
C ALA A 758 26.02 -43.85 -26.33
N VAL A 759 25.70 -43.94 -27.63
CA VAL A 759 26.34 -43.17 -28.70
C VAL A 759 25.75 -41.77 -28.80
N GLU A 760 24.43 -41.60 -28.65
CA GLU A 760 23.81 -40.26 -28.56
C GLU A 760 24.21 -39.47 -27.29
N ALA A 761 24.57 -40.17 -26.20
CA ALA A 761 25.06 -39.56 -24.96
C ALA A 761 26.54 -39.14 -24.98
N GLY A 762 27.29 -39.44 -26.05
CA GLY A 762 28.65 -38.92 -26.28
C GLY A 762 29.78 -39.52 -25.41
N VAL A 763 29.58 -40.68 -24.78
CA VAL A 763 30.49 -41.22 -23.75
C VAL A 763 31.63 -42.12 -24.31
N VAL A 764 31.55 -42.60 -25.55
CA VAL A 764 32.56 -43.53 -26.13
C VAL A 764 32.88 -43.22 -27.60
N LYS A 765 34.16 -43.36 -28.01
CA LYS A 765 34.60 -43.21 -29.42
C LYS A 765 34.43 -44.52 -30.20
N VAL A 766 34.15 -44.38 -31.50
CA VAL A 766 33.74 -45.45 -32.44
C VAL A 766 34.71 -46.65 -32.56
N VAL A 767 35.97 -46.52 -32.12
CA VAL A 767 37.00 -47.58 -32.29
C VAL A 767 36.92 -48.67 -31.21
N ASP A 768 36.51 -48.35 -29.98
CA ASP A 768 36.40 -49.33 -28.89
C ASP A 768 35.15 -50.24 -29.01
N VAL A 769 34.25 -49.92 -29.94
CA VAL A 769 32.97 -50.62 -30.12
C VAL A 769 33.16 -52.01 -30.73
N ASP A 770 34.11 -52.19 -31.67
CA ASP A 770 34.22 -53.43 -32.45
C ASP A 770 34.78 -54.62 -31.64
N GLU A 771 35.75 -54.39 -30.73
CA GLU A 771 36.29 -55.46 -29.87
C GLU A 771 35.30 -55.87 -28.77
N ALA A 772 34.59 -54.91 -28.17
CA ALA A 772 33.55 -55.18 -27.19
C ALA A 772 32.36 -55.95 -27.81
N LEU A 773 31.95 -55.56 -29.02
CA LEU A 773 30.89 -56.23 -29.78
C LEU A 773 31.31 -57.66 -30.16
N ALA A 774 32.54 -57.86 -30.67
CA ALA A 774 33.05 -59.19 -31.00
C ALA A 774 33.18 -60.11 -29.78
N LYS A 775 33.67 -59.61 -28.62
CA LYS A 775 33.74 -60.38 -27.36
C LYS A 775 32.37 -60.71 -26.77
N SER A 776 31.34 -59.88 -27.03
CA SER A 776 29.96 -60.13 -26.61
C SER A 776 29.29 -61.17 -27.50
N VAL A 777 29.44 -61.04 -28.83
CA VAL A 777 28.92 -62.01 -29.82
C VAL A 777 29.57 -63.40 -29.66
N ALA A 778 30.89 -63.45 -29.41
CA ALA A 778 31.60 -64.69 -29.10
C ALA A 778 31.00 -65.41 -27.89
N ARG A 779 30.80 -64.70 -26.76
CA ARG A 779 30.19 -65.27 -25.54
C ARG A 779 28.72 -65.66 -25.72
N GLY A 780 27.93 -64.85 -26.43
CA GLY A 780 26.49 -65.08 -26.61
C GLY A 780 26.14 -66.24 -27.55
N LEU A 781 27.05 -66.59 -28.48
CA LEU A 781 26.84 -67.65 -29.47
C LEU A 781 27.80 -68.85 -29.31
N GLY A 782 28.74 -68.81 -28.36
CA GLY A 782 29.74 -69.86 -28.15
C GLY A 782 30.78 -69.96 -29.28
N LEU A 783 31.00 -68.88 -30.02
CA LEU A 783 31.94 -68.80 -31.15
C LEU A 783 33.33 -68.35 -30.67
N SER A 784 34.37 -68.67 -31.44
CA SER A 784 35.70 -68.09 -31.20
C SER A 784 35.68 -66.57 -31.44
N TYR A 785 36.62 -65.84 -30.84
CA TYR A 785 36.74 -64.39 -31.07
C TYR A 785 37.01 -64.06 -32.54
N GLU A 786 37.72 -64.93 -33.26
CA GLU A 786 38.05 -64.77 -34.68
C GLU A 786 36.82 -65.04 -35.57
N GLU A 787 36.01 -66.05 -35.25
CA GLU A 787 34.73 -66.33 -35.92
C GLU A 787 33.72 -65.20 -35.68
N ALA A 788 33.63 -64.69 -34.46
CA ALA A 788 32.78 -63.55 -34.10
C ALA A 788 33.24 -62.27 -34.79
N SER A 789 34.55 -62.00 -34.84
CA SER A 789 35.12 -60.85 -35.54
C SER A 789 34.86 -60.93 -37.05
N ALA A 790 34.97 -62.11 -37.66
CA ALA A 790 34.62 -62.31 -39.07
C ALA A 790 33.13 -62.07 -39.37
N LEU A 791 32.23 -62.43 -38.44
CA LEU A 791 30.79 -62.13 -38.51
C LEU A 791 30.49 -60.63 -38.39
N VAL A 792 31.18 -59.92 -37.49
CA VAL A 792 31.10 -58.45 -37.37
C VAL A 792 31.60 -57.78 -38.66
N LEU A 793 32.73 -58.23 -39.22
CA LEU A 793 33.27 -57.75 -40.50
C LEU A 793 32.31 -57.99 -41.67
N ALA A 794 31.70 -59.19 -41.73
CA ALA A 794 30.76 -59.58 -42.79
C ALA A 794 29.45 -58.77 -42.77
N SER A 795 28.97 -58.38 -41.59
CA SER A 795 27.77 -57.53 -41.46
C SER A 795 28.01 -56.09 -41.96
N ARG A 796 29.20 -55.52 -41.73
CA ARG A 796 29.61 -54.22 -42.32
C ARG A 796 29.77 -54.28 -43.84
N LEU A 797 30.32 -55.38 -44.38
CA LEU A 797 30.45 -55.61 -45.83
C LEU A 797 29.10 -55.71 -46.57
N HIS A 798 28.01 -56.05 -45.87
CA HIS A 798 26.68 -56.09 -46.46
C HIS A 798 25.98 -54.72 -46.56
N ALA A 799 26.54 -53.67 -45.94
CA ALA A 799 26.01 -52.31 -45.95
C ALA A 799 26.62 -51.39 -47.04
N SER A 800 27.70 -51.81 -47.72
CA SER A 800 28.42 -50.99 -48.70
C SER A 800 28.00 -51.18 -50.17
N ALA A 801 26.84 -51.79 -50.42
CA ALA A 801 26.36 -52.15 -51.76
C ALA A 801 25.12 -51.38 -52.24
N ALA A 802 24.79 -50.24 -51.63
CA ALA A 802 23.66 -49.38 -52.05
C ALA A 802 24.07 -47.89 -52.19
N PHE A 803 24.03 -47.42 -53.44
CA PHE A 803 23.92 -46.02 -53.86
C PHE A 803 25.08 -45.04 -53.58
N MET A 804 25.94 -44.88 -54.59
CA MET A 804 26.75 -43.67 -54.83
C MET A 804 26.64 -43.25 -56.31
N LYS A 805 25.77 -42.28 -56.59
CA LYS A 805 25.64 -41.40 -57.78
C LYS A 805 24.46 -40.45 -57.50
N SER A 806 24.49 -39.15 -57.79
CA SER A 806 25.43 -38.31 -58.56
C SER A 806 25.63 -36.94 -57.90
N ARG A 807 26.47 -36.07 -58.49
CA ARG A 807 27.20 -34.98 -57.81
C ARG A 807 27.06 -33.65 -58.58
N VAL A 808 27.05 -32.51 -57.86
CA VAL A 808 27.33 -31.11 -58.30
C VAL A 808 26.43 -30.49 -59.42
N PRO A 809 26.44 -29.15 -59.69
CA PRO A 809 27.28 -28.07 -59.12
C PRO A 809 26.61 -26.76 -58.64
N GLU A 810 27.41 -26.03 -57.82
CA GLU A 810 27.67 -24.58 -57.80
C GLU A 810 26.51 -23.56 -57.98
N GLY A 811 26.21 -22.83 -56.90
CA GLY A 811 25.31 -21.67 -56.96
C GLY A 811 25.12 -20.87 -55.65
N VAL A 812 25.60 -21.35 -54.49
CA VAL A 812 25.43 -20.65 -53.20
C VAL A 812 26.74 -20.61 -52.40
N GLN A 813 27.64 -19.74 -52.81
CA GLN A 813 28.70 -19.23 -51.93
C GLN A 813 28.32 -17.85 -51.40
N ARG A 814 28.41 -17.68 -50.08
CA ARG A 814 28.69 -16.42 -49.35
C ARG A 814 27.64 -15.31 -49.43
N ALA A 815 26.73 -15.30 -48.45
CA ALA A 815 26.42 -14.09 -47.69
C ALA A 815 26.77 -14.37 -46.21
N LEU A 816 27.95 -13.88 -45.79
CA LEU A 816 28.52 -14.09 -44.45
C LEU A 816 28.23 -12.90 -43.53
N GLY A 817 28.10 -13.16 -42.24
CA GLY A 817 28.15 -12.15 -41.15
C GLY A 817 27.33 -12.63 -39.94
N VAL A 818 27.86 -12.73 -38.71
CA VAL A 818 29.14 -12.27 -38.14
C VAL A 818 29.74 -13.33 -37.19
N ARG A 819 31.06 -13.28 -36.96
CA ARG A 819 31.86 -14.25 -36.18
C ARG A 819 31.88 -14.00 -34.67
N VAL A 820 31.86 -15.09 -33.89
CA VAL A 820 32.49 -15.27 -32.56
C VAL A 820 32.89 -16.77 -32.52
N ILE A 821 34.12 -17.19 -32.83
CA ILE A 821 35.27 -17.38 -31.90
C ILE A 821 34.80 -18.08 -30.61
N GLY A 822 35.08 -19.34 -30.27
CA GLY A 822 36.18 -20.24 -30.66
C GLY A 822 37.19 -20.34 -29.51
N LEU A 823 37.36 -21.53 -28.91
CA LEU A 823 38.40 -21.93 -27.94
C LEU A 823 38.46 -23.49 -27.93
N GLY A 824 39.59 -24.18 -27.77
CA GLY A 824 40.97 -23.87 -28.16
C GLY A 824 41.61 -22.64 -27.51
N MET A 825 42.10 -22.68 -26.27
CA MET A 825 42.40 -23.87 -25.45
C MET A 825 41.17 -24.67 -25.03
#